data_AF-A0AAD9P118-F1
#
_entry.id   AF-A0AAD9P118-F1
#
_cell.length_a   1.000
_cell.length_b   1.000
_cell.length_c   1.000
_cell.angle_alpha   90.00
_cell.angle_beta   90.00
_cell.angle_gamma   90.00
#
_symmetry.space_group_name_H-M   'P 1'
#
loop_
_entity.id
_entity.type
_entity.pdbx_description
1 polymer ?
#
loop_
_entity_poly.entity_id
_entity_poly.type
_entity_poly.pdbx_seq_one_letter_code
_entity_poly.pdbx_strand_id
1 'polypeptide(L)'
;MVKHKRRQYDEQLTDSVKKKKSSDETGNHAYTGDRSVFGELVLKAGLILKDGSTHNEIVKEQAIFQRNLTQLIKKHPDFPQVIDEFTDGFIKYIDDQHRLRWSLMPCETPSDCETSVPGSTTDSVVRLLLGIDQIQPKVMTVLLEKMAEFTDEDEGIFDHNEKVNLPRLIMNQLRWLDQIVNSQELTEKMFEIMSVSGLEVQREIVAALPEVMDDSQHATVAGRLKVILQEQKQLATTVLDALSNLNLGADLLAEVRGSVIDTLPSADFDDLPIIVKFLLQTVSAAEAAEVVSELRANLDLHSSLPLNSSSVPFSQSANRSTVRAGNRDKGESRCSEMLTIDAIHSAIRFQRSVAEAWLKTIEGVRSATDHRAIDLLVLLILHSTSHKKVVESLFRNKIRAGHFTEVLLQATFSSHSQVVHEYFPAVLSLAETLLRSPEPVITHFASAIYRHAFLTFDVYGRQEVVGNLVTHIGSGSAGEVEGSLDILARLIETDVQKMAPFAVFVKGVLDYLDQLTTAQIRKLYSMLSVLGFKNAGRDSMLQDEMHILIRKQLSNNDPKYKRMGVIGAVMVVQGLAAGSSNDASLDGSVDTSDTSNITDDVYKQVVSLLKLVISSAARSAEASALLMDELATVIQKGCLNRQVESWICENVINDFQDDFVVDIDPAQTSTSVAGLEMSLQFGLDEENDGTIAINLLPLVASNSKTRVDNVATGQRQVSPVCLAPHFRLLQMCEGRQHDGDLEEIDALLGQ
;
A
#
# COMPACT_ATOMS: atom_id res chain seq x y z
N MET A 1 27.67 70.28 17.71
CA MET A 1 27.39 68.86 18.07
C MET A 1 27.79 68.67 19.53
N VAL A 2 26.98 68.35 20.56
CA VAL A 2 25.64 67.71 20.70
C VAL A 2 25.59 66.32 20.06
N LYS A 3 25.22 65.20 20.73
CA LYS A 3 24.62 64.89 22.07
C LYS A 3 25.53 63.88 22.84
N HIS A 4 25.44 63.53 24.15
CA HIS A 4 24.91 64.05 25.44
C HIS A 4 25.70 63.31 26.58
N LYS A 5 26.07 63.89 27.74
CA LYS A 5 25.39 63.91 29.08
C LYS A 5 24.75 62.57 29.53
N ARG A 6 24.94 62.06 30.78
CA ARG A 6 25.77 62.50 31.95
C ARG A 6 25.86 61.38 33.06
N ARG A 7 27.03 61.28 33.75
CA ARG A 7 27.32 61.27 35.23
C ARG A 7 26.29 60.66 36.24
N GLN A 8 26.66 60.09 37.41
CA GLN A 8 27.96 59.97 38.13
C GLN A 8 27.98 58.79 39.16
N TYR A 9 29.15 58.54 39.79
CA TYR A 9 29.41 57.65 40.93
C TYR A 9 28.89 58.16 42.30
N ASP A 10 28.86 57.27 43.30
CA ASP A 10 29.17 57.35 44.76
C ASP A 10 29.19 58.74 45.47
N GLU A 11 28.80 58.88 46.75
CA GLU A 11 29.35 58.15 47.92
C GLU A 11 28.38 58.12 49.15
N GLN A 12 28.82 57.55 50.29
CA GLN A 12 27.99 57.19 51.46
C GLN A 12 27.92 58.27 52.56
N LEU A 13 26.89 58.21 53.44
CA LEU A 13 26.99 58.07 54.93
C LEU A 13 25.64 58.34 55.66
N THR A 14 25.34 57.52 56.68
CA THR A 14 24.56 57.73 57.95
C THR A 14 23.40 58.77 58.00
N ASP A 15 22.23 58.57 58.66
CA ASP A 15 21.95 57.80 59.89
C ASP A 15 20.41 57.61 60.15
N SER A 16 20.07 56.77 61.14
CA SER A 16 18.85 56.80 61.98
C SER A 16 17.47 56.33 61.45
N VAL A 17 17.11 55.09 61.86
CA VAL A 17 15.83 54.66 62.48
C VAL A 17 14.48 55.18 61.91
N LYS A 18 13.66 54.25 61.39
CA LYS A 18 12.24 54.09 61.84
C LYS A 18 11.61 52.74 61.51
N LYS A 19 10.75 52.26 62.41
CA LYS A 19 9.96 51.02 62.30
C LYS A 19 8.93 51.10 61.17
N LYS A 20 8.66 49.97 60.52
CA LYS A 20 7.30 49.61 60.08
C LYS A 20 7.07 48.12 60.31
N LYS A 21 5.92 47.77 60.91
CA LYS A 21 5.39 46.40 60.89
C LYS A 21 4.65 46.20 59.57
N SER A 22 4.86 45.05 58.94
CA SER A 22 3.88 44.37 58.11
C SER A 22 4.06 42.88 58.39
N SER A 23 3.06 42.27 59.02
CA SER A 23 2.88 40.82 58.99
C SER A 23 2.49 40.41 57.58
N ASP A 24 3.01 39.27 57.13
CA ASP A 24 2.21 38.25 56.44
C ASP A 24 2.85 36.88 56.71
N GLU A 25 2.05 35.83 56.63
CA GLU A 25 2.33 34.54 57.27
C GLU A 25 2.99 33.57 56.28
N THR A 26 4.31 33.42 56.37
CA THR A 26 5.02 32.26 55.79
C THR A 26 5.02 31.13 56.81
N GLY A 27 4.13 30.15 56.60
CA GLY A 27 3.93 29.02 57.50
C GLY A 27 5.19 28.18 57.70
N ASN A 28 5.65 28.08 58.94
CA ASN A 28 6.88 27.35 59.28
C ASN A 28 6.62 25.84 59.40
N HIS A 29 6.28 25.20 58.27
CA HIS A 29 5.87 23.78 58.16
C HIS A 29 7.02 22.77 58.30
N ALA A 30 7.97 23.02 59.21
CA ALA A 30 8.94 21.99 59.60
C ALA A 30 8.22 20.83 60.28
N TYR A 31 8.55 19.58 59.91
CA TYR A 31 7.95 18.39 60.49
C TYR A 31 8.19 18.37 62.00
N THR A 32 7.10 18.51 62.76
CA THR A 32 7.14 18.51 64.23
C THR A 32 6.51 17.24 64.83
N GLY A 33 6.34 16.20 64.00
CA GLY A 33 5.83 14.88 64.36
C GLY A 33 6.78 14.06 65.23
N ASP A 34 6.87 14.51 66.49
CA ASP A 34 7.33 13.78 67.66
C ASP A 34 8.79 13.28 67.71
N ARG A 35 9.16 12.79 68.89
CA ARG A 35 10.48 12.25 69.24
C ARG A 35 10.75 10.88 68.61
N SER A 36 10.36 10.69 67.36
CA SER A 36 10.65 9.48 66.60
C SER A 36 12.16 9.37 66.34
N VAL A 37 12.71 8.17 66.50
CA VAL A 37 14.11 7.88 66.14
C VAL A 37 14.38 8.24 64.68
N PHE A 38 13.39 8.04 63.80
CA PHE A 38 13.40 8.53 62.42
C PHE A 38 13.68 10.04 62.31
N GLY A 39 12.78 10.89 62.82
CA GLY A 39 12.90 12.34 62.71
C GLY A 39 14.17 12.89 63.37
N GLU A 40 14.54 12.37 64.54
CA GLU A 40 15.75 12.80 65.23
C GLU A 40 17.04 12.44 64.48
N LEU A 41 17.17 11.22 63.94
CA LEU A 41 18.39 10.81 63.23
C LEU A 41 18.51 11.47 61.86
N VAL A 42 17.40 11.65 61.15
CA VAL A 42 17.35 12.35 59.85
C VAL A 42 17.74 13.83 59.99
N LEU A 43 17.23 14.52 61.00
CA LEU A 43 17.59 15.92 61.29
C LEU A 43 19.06 16.06 61.69
N LYS A 44 19.59 15.16 62.55
CA LYS A 44 21.02 15.14 62.92
C LYS A 44 21.92 14.85 61.71
N ALA A 45 21.49 13.98 60.80
CA ALA A 45 22.21 13.67 59.57
C ALA A 45 22.30 14.87 58.63
N GLY A 46 21.22 15.65 58.46
CA GLY A 46 21.22 16.93 57.74
C GLY A 46 20.04 17.18 56.80
N LEU A 47 18.89 16.52 57.00
CA LEU A 47 17.68 16.70 56.21
C LEU A 47 16.55 17.21 57.13
N ILE A 48 15.85 18.27 56.71
CA ILE A 48 14.67 18.82 57.39
C ILE A 48 13.44 18.26 56.68
N LEU A 49 12.75 17.34 57.35
CA LEU A 49 11.42 16.89 56.95
C LEU A 49 10.41 18.03 57.11
N LYS A 50 9.38 18.06 56.26
CA LYS A 50 8.26 19.00 56.30
C LYS A 50 6.92 18.27 56.46
N ASP A 51 5.93 19.03 56.91
CA ASP A 51 4.52 18.62 56.98
C ASP A 51 3.73 19.00 55.72
N GLY A 52 2.68 18.24 55.42
CA GLY A 52 1.72 18.53 54.35
C GLY A 52 2.34 18.61 52.94
N SER A 53 1.78 19.48 52.09
CA SER A 53 2.13 19.59 50.67
C SER A 53 3.34 20.49 50.39
N THR A 54 4.52 20.10 50.89
CA THR A 54 5.78 20.83 50.69
C THR A 54 6.98 19.90 50.48
N HIS A 55 7.97 20.32 49.69
CA HIS A 55 9.23 19.60 49.51
C HIS A 55 10.03 19.53 50.80
N ASN A 56 10.73 18.41 51.02
CA ASN A 56 11.67 18.28 52.14
C ASN A 56 12.98 19.03 51.84
N GLU A 57 13.65 19.59 52.84
CA GLU A 57 14.83 20.45 52.67
C GLU A 57 16.13 19.70 53.01
N ILE A 58 17.10 19.67 52.10
CA ILE A 58 18.42 19.06 52.37
C ILE A 58 19.47 20.14 52.66
N VAL A 59 20.02 20.11 53.89
CA VAL A 59 20.91 21.16 54.45
C VAL A 59 22.39 20.84 54.24
N LYS A 60 22.71 19.61 53.82
CA LYS A 60 24.06 19.14 53.51
C LYS A 60 24.06 18.41 52.17
N GLU A 61 25.22 18.31 51.54
CA GLU A 61 25.43 17.47 50.35
C GLU A 61 24.92 16.03 50.57
N GLN A 62 24.32 15.41 49.55
CA GLN A 62 23.63 14.12 49.63
C GLN A 62 24.51 12.99 50.19
N ALA A 63 25.73 12.85 49.66
CA ALA A 63 26.72 11.87 50.14
C ALA A 63 27.16 12.15 51.59
N ILE A 64 27.18 13.42 52.02
CA ILE A 64 27.46 13.80 53.41
C ILE A 64 26.26 13.42 54.31
N PHE A 65 25.01 13.65 53.87
CA PHE A 65 23.81 13.19 54.57
C PHE A 65 23.81 11.67 54.77
N GLN A 66 23.94 10.91 53.68
CA GLN A 66 23.97 9.43 53.72
C GLN A 66 25.08 8.92 54.64
N ARG A 67 26.32 9.42 54.48
CA ARG A 67 27.45 9.02 55.33
C ARG A 67 27.23 9.37 56.80
N ASN A 68 26.59 10.51 57.11
CA ASN A 68 26.26 10.89 58.48
C ASN A 68 25.19 9.97 59.07
N LEU A 69 24.10 9.70 58.34
CA LEU A 69 23.01 8.85 58.81
C LEU A 69 23.48 7.39 59.00
N THR A 70 24.24 6.85 58.05
CA THR A 70 24.95 5.56 58.18
C THR A 70 25.80 5.48 59.44
N GLN A 71 26.56 6.53 59.77
CA GLN A 71 27.37 6.57 60.99
C GLN A 71 26.54 6.72 62.26
N LEU A 72 25.43 7.45 62.23
CA LEU A 72 24.54 7.63 63.37
C LEU A 72 23.82 6.32 63.72
N ILE A 73 23.30 5.61 62.71
CA ILE A 73 22.66 4.30 62.88
C ILE A 73 23.67 3.26 63.40
N LYS A 74 24.86 3.14 62.76
CA LYS A 74 25.92 2.20 63.19
C LYS A 74 26.56 2.50 64.56
N LYS A 75 26.29 3.67 65.14
CA LYS A 75 26.79 4.09 66.48
C LYS A 75 25.66 4.24 67.51
N HIS A 76 24.42 3.90 67.17
CA HIS A 76 23.32 3.93 68.13
C HIS A 76 23.51 2.83 69.19
N PRO A 77 23.23 3.08 70.48
CA PRO A 77 23.35 2.06 71.53
C PRO A 77 22.54 0.80 71.23
N ASP A 78 21.34 0.96 70.65
CA ASP A 78 20.39 -0.12 70.38
C ASP A 78 20.50 -0.71 68.95
N PHE A 79 21.66 -0.60 68.30
CA PHE A 79 21.88 -1.26 67.01
C PHE A 79 21.93 -2.80 67.17
N PRO A 80 21.19 -3.60 66.37
CA PRO A 80 20.44 -3.23 65.17
C PRO A 80 18.94 -2.92 65.37
N GLN A 81 18.36 -3.08 66.57
CA GLN A 81 16.92 -2.88 66.84
C GLN A 81 16.44 -1.45 66.51
N VAL A 82 17.33 -0.46 66.61
CA VAL A 82 17.11 0.92 66.14
C VAL A 82 16.61 1.00 64.68
N ILE A 83 16.93 0.01 63.84
CA ILE A 83 16.51 -0.04 62.43
C ILE A 83 15.00 -0.26 62.34
N ASP A 84 14.42 -1.11 63.19
CA ASP A 84 12.97 -1.32 63.27
C ASP A 84 12.25 -0.05 63.71
N GLU A 85 12.69 0.59 64.80
CA GLU A 85 12.09 1.84 65.29
C GLU A 85 12.23 3.02 64.31
N PHE A 86 13.33 3.05 63.54
CA PHE A 86 13.53 3.98 62.43
C PHE A 86 12.55 3.71 61.28
N THR A 87 12.34 2.44 60.90
CA THR A 87 11.37 2.05 59.86
C THR A 87 9.93 2.34 60.31
N ASP A 88 9.57 2.04 61.56
CA ASP A 88 8.27 2.40 62.16
C ASP A 88 8.00 3.90 62.12
N GLY A 89 9.03 4.72 62.37
CA GLY A 89 8.94 6.18 62.26
C GLY A 89 8.78 6.65 60.81
N PHE A 90 9.43 5.98 59.85
CA PHE A 90 9.27 6.26 58.42
C PHE A 90 7.86 5.90 57.93
N ILE A 91 7.33 4.71 58.29
CA ILE A 91 5.97 4.27 57.93
C ILE A 91 4.94 5.31 58.38
N LYS A 92 5.02 5.75 59.63
CA LYS A 92 4.11 6.79 60.20
C LYS A 92 4.24 8.16 59.52
N TYR A 93 5.37 8.46 58.90
CA TYR A 93 5.57 9.69 58.14
C TYR A 93 4.97 9.62 56.71
N ILE A 94 4.88 8.43 56.11
CA ILE A 94 4.37 8.24 54.74
C ILE A 94 2.94 7.67 54.69
N ASP A 95 2.24 7.58 55.81
CA ASP A 95 0.90 6.98 55.86
C ASP A 95 -0.20 7.87 55.22
N ASP A 96 0.01 9.19 55.21
CA ASP A 96 -0.76 10.11 54.35
C ASP A 96 -0.25 10.02 52.90
N GLN A 97 -1.15 9.71 51.96
CA GLN A 97 -0.82 9.65 50.53
C GLN A 97 -0.24 10.96 49.98
N HIS A 98 -0.67 12.13 50.49
CA HIS A 98 -0.06 13.40 50.10
C HIS A 98 1.39 13.49 50.61
N ARG A 99 1.63 13.21 51.90
CA ARG A 99 2.98 13.22 52.48
C ARG A 99 3.91 12.16 51.87
N LEU A 100 3.39 11.00 51.47
CA LEU A 100 4.09 10.02 50.64
C LEU A 100 4.50 10.62 49.29
N ARG A 101 3.54 11.17 48.52
CA ARG A 101 3.82 11.83 47.23
C ARG A 101 4.94 12.85 47.36
N TRP A 102 4.85 13.77 48.33
CA TRP A 102 5.86 14.83 48.52
C TRP A 102 7.20 14.33 49.07
N SER A 103 7.27 13.09 49.59
CA SER A 103 8.53 12.44 50.00
C SER A 103 9.21 11.69 48.85
N LEU A 104 8.46 11.33 47.81
CA LEU A 104 8.95 10.76 46.54
C LEU A 104 9.48 11.84 45.56
N MET A 105 9.15 13.11 45.79
CA MET A 105 9.65 14.26 45.02
C MET A 105 11.07 14.68 45.45
N PRO A 106 11.83 15.37 44.58
CA PRO A 106 13.12 16.00 44.92
C PRO A 106 13.10 16.86 46.18
N CYS A 107 14.19 16.84 46.94
CA CYS A 107 14.37 17.75 48.09
C CYS A 107 14.80 19.16 47.65
N GLU A 108 14.33 20.22 48.29
CA GLU A 108 14.85 21.58 48.06
C GLU A 108 16.17 21.82 48.80
N THR A 109 17.09 22.58 48.20
CA THR A 109 18.28 23.10 48.89
C THR A 109 17.98 24.51 49.43
N PRO A 110 18.23 24.83 50.70
CA PRO A 110 18.01 26.16 51.24
C PRO A 110 18.92 27.20 50.55
N SER A 111 18.39 28.39 50.31
CA SER A 111 19.00 29.42 49.44
C SER A 111 20.34 30.01 49.90
N ASP A 112 20.76 29.71 51.13
CA ASP A 112 22.01 30.21 51.73
C ASP A 112 23.18 29.21 51.58
N CYS A 113 23.02 28.14 50.79
CA CYS A 113 24.01 27.06 50.67
C CYS A 113 25.06 27.32 49.57
N GLU A 114 26.25 27.82 49.94
CA GLU A 114 27.36 28.15 49.01
C GLU A 114 27.84 26.98 48.12
N THR A 115 27.44 25.74 48.41
CA THR A 115 27.78 24.53 47.63
C THR A 115 26.77 24.16 46.55
N SER A 116 25.67 24.90 46.35
CA SER A 116 24.68 24.60 45.31
C SER A 116 25.21 24.90 43.91
N VAL A 117 25.48 23.87 43.10
CA VAL A 117 25.80 24.02 41.67
C VAL A 117 24.50 24.31 40.91
N PRO A 118 24.38 25.42 40.15
CA PRO A 118 23.16 25.74 39.41
C PRO A 118 22.82 24.64 38.39
N GLY A 119 21.77 23.87 38.67
CA GLY A 119 21.29 22.77 37.82
C GLY A 119 21.50 21.35 38.35
N SER A 120 22.07 21.15 39.54
CA SER A 120 22.09 19.81 40.17
C SER A 120 20.68 19.43 40.66
N THR A 121 20.04 18.45 40.01
CA THR A 121 18.80 17.86 40.52
C THR A 121 19.06 17.11 41.83
N THR A 122 18.18 17.31 42.80
CA THR A 122 18.24 16.71 44.12
C THR A 122 17.45 15.42 44.21
N ASP A 123 18.00 14.41 44.88
CA ASP A 123 17.29 13.18 45.16
C ASP A 123 16.12 13.39 46.14
N SER A 124 15.14 12.49 46.07
CA SER A 124 14.03 12.44 47.01
C SER A 124 14.47 11.92 48.38
N VAL A 125 13.65 12.13 49.41
CA VAL A 125 13.92 11.56 50.75
C VAL A 125 13.98 10.03 50.67
N VAL A 126 13.09 9.43 49.89
CA VAL A 126 13.03 7.97 49.73
C VAL A 126 14.30 7.45 49.05
N ARG A 127 14.77 8.09 47.97
CA ARG A 127 15.98 7.68 47.25
C ARG A 127 17.25 7.88 48.10
N LEU A 128 17.32 8.98 48.86
CA LEU A 128 18.42 9.22 49.82
C LEU A 128 18.49 8.15 50.92
N LEU A 129 17.34 7.64 51.40
CA LEU A 129 17.27 6.56 52.38
C LEU A 129 17.59 5.18 51.75
N LEU A 130 17.17 4.94 50.51
CA LEU A 130 17.50 3.71 49.76
C LEU A 130 19.01 3.57 49.50
N GLY A 131 19.75 4.69 49.41
CA GLY A 131 21.22 4.71 49.35
C GLY A 131 21.94 4.44 50.67
N ILE A 132 21.29 3.80 51.66
CA ILE A 132 21.89 3.41 52.95
C ILE A 132 21.63 1.92 53.20
N ASP A 133 22.68 1.12 53.04
CA ASP A 133 22.64 -0.34 53.01
C ASP A 133 22.04 -1.02 54.27
N GLN A 134 21.98 -0.34 55.41
CA GLN A 134 21.40 -0.89 56.66
C GLN A 134 19.89 -0.72 56.79
N ILE A 135 19.30 0.23 56.06
CA ILE A 135 17.84 0.48 56.07
C ILE A 135 17.19 0.08 54.74
N GLN A 136 17.97 0.02 53.65
CA GLN A 136 17.48 -0.23 52.29
C GLN A 136 16.48 -1.41 52.19
N PRO A 137 16.75 -2.64 52.70
CA PRO A 137 15.82 -3.76 52.52
C PRO A 137 14.44 -3.53 53.16
N LYS A 138 14.39 -2.90 54.34
CA LYS A 138 13.13 -2.57 55.02
C LYS A 138 12.40 -1.41 54.35
N VAL A 139 13.13 -0.39 53.88
CA VAL A 139 12.55 0.73 53.13
C VAL A 139 11.98 0.23 51.79
N MET A 140 12.67 -0.66 51.08
CA MET A 140 12.15 -1.32 49.87
C MET A 140 10.87 -2.11 50.16
N THR A 141 10.87 -2.93 51.22
CA THR A 141 9.70 -3.74 51.61
C THR A 141 8.49 -2.86 51.92
N VAL A 142 8.67 -1.80 52.72
CA VAL A 142 7.60 -0.83 53.05
C VAL A 142 7.06 -0.13 51.81
N LEU A 143 7.92 0.25 50.86
CA LEU A 143 7.47 0.89 49.61
C LEU A 143 6.66 -0.05 48.73
N LEU A 144 7.08 -1.32 48.62
CA LEU A 144 6.37 -2.34 47.84
C LEU A 144 5.04 -2.75 48.52
N GLU A 145 5.00 -2.81 49.84
CA GLU A 145 3.76 -3.06 50.59
C GLU A 145 2.79 -1.87 50.47
N LYS A 146 3.28 -0.63 50.55
CA LYS A 146 2.48 0.56 50.21
C LYS A 146 2.06 0.62 48.73
N MET A 147 2.73 -0.07 47.81
CA MET A 147 2.23 -0.22 46.43
C MET A 147 1.01 -1.15 46.32
N ALA A 148 0.88 -2.15 47.19
CA ALA A 148 -0.28 -3.04 47.22
C ALA A 148 -1.55 -2.38 47.80
N GLU A 149 -1.40 -1.29 48.57
CA GLU A 149 -2.54 -0.51 49.08
C GLU A 149 -3.28 0.25 47.97
N PHE A 150 -2.64 0.56 46.83
CA PHE A 150 -3.29 1.30 45.74
C PHE A 150 -4.14 0.39 44.86
N THR A 151 -5.43 0.72 44.75
CA THR A 151 -6.41 0.05 43.91
C THR A 151 -7.00 0.99 42.86
N ASP A 152 -7.69 0.44 41.87
CA ASP A 152 -8.34 1.23 40.81
C ASP A 152 -9.52 2.08 41.33
N GLU A 153 -10.03 1.80 42.55
CA GLU A 153 -11.18 2.48 43.16
C GLU A 153 -10.80 3.74 43.97
N ASP A 154 -9.51 3.99 44.23
CA ASP A 154 -9.05 5.10 45.08
C ASP A 154 -9.26 6.50 44.47
N GLU A 155 -9.64 7.47 45.31
CA GLU A 155 -9.67 8.91 45.00
C GLU A 155 -8.24 9.44 44.76
N GLY A 156 -7.74 9.21 43.55
CA GLY A 156 -6.37 9.54 43.18
C GLY A 156 -6.02 11.02 43.36
N ILE A 157 -4.86 11.28 43.94
CA ILE A 157 -4.31 12.64 44.05
C ILE A 157 -4.20 13.26 42.66
N PHE A 158 -4.83 14.41 42.46
CA PHE A 158 -4.66 15.21 41.25
C PHE A 158 -3.60 16.29 41.43
N ASP A 159 -2.87 16.59 40.37
CA ASP A 159 -2.08 17.82 40.24
C ASP A 159 -2.31 18.45 38.87
N HIS A 160 -2.48 19.77 38.81
CA HIS A 160 -2.79 20.49 37.56
C HIS A 160 -3.88 19.86 36.66
N ASN A 161 -4.85 19.14 37.26
CA ASN A 161 -5.91 18.32 36.65
C ASN A 161 -5.52 16.94 36.07
N GLU A 162 -4.30 16.44 36.31
CA GLU A 162 -3.86 15.08 35.96
C GLU A 162 -3.80 14.18 37.21
N LYS A 163 -4.23 12.90 37.11
CA LYS A 163 -4.14 11.92 38.21
C LYS A 163 -2.67 11.50 38.38
N VAL A 164 -2.10 11.75 39.55
CA VAL A 164 -0.72 11.38 39.87
C VAL A 164 -0.64 9.86 40.04
N ASN A 165 0.15 9.19 39.20
CA ASN A 165 0.43 7.76 39.32
C ASN A 165 1.47 7.53 40.44
N LEU A 166 1.00 7.34 41.68
CA LEU A 166 1.86 7.04 42.83
C LEU A 166 2.64 5.71 42.67
N PRO A 167 2.07 4.59 42.20
CA PRO A 167 2.83 3.37 41.90
C PRO A 167 4.06 3.62 41.02
N ARG A 168 3.94 4.40 39.95
CA ARG A 168 5.07 4.82 39.10
C ARG A 168 6.07 5.69 39.84
N LEU A 169 5.62 6.64 40.67
CA LEU A 169 6.52 7.45 41.49
C LEU A 169 7.30 6.62 42.51
N ILE A 170 6.73 5.53 43.04
CA ILE A 170 7.42 4.60 43.94
C ILE A 170 8.45 3.77 43.16
N MET A 171 8.07 3.14 42.04
CA MET A 171 9.01 2.39 41.20
C MET A 171 10.18 3.26 40.72
N ASN A 172 9.94 4.54 40.42
CA ASN A 172 10.99 5.48 40.04
C ASN A 172 12.07 5.70 41.13
N GLN A 173 11.80 5.42 42.40
CA GLN A 173 12.84 5.49 43.45
C GLN A 173 13.78 4.28 43.41
N LEU A 174 13.27 3.14 42.94
CA LEU A 174 13.97 1.85 42.87
C LEU A 174 14.80 1.71 41.58
N ARG A 175 14.43 2.41 40.50
CA ARG A 175 15.17 2.43 39.22
C ARG A 175 16.61 2.91 39.42
N TRP A 176 17.58 2.16 38.90
CA TRP A 176 19.01 2.49 38.87
C TRP A 176 19.57 2.93 40.23
N LEU A 177 19.47 2.06 41.25
CA LEU A 177 20.16 2.24 42.54
C LEU A 177 21.62 1.73 42.43
N ASP A 178 22.57 2.47 43.00
CA ASP A 178 24.02 2.17 42.89
C ASP A 178 24.43 0.80 43.44
N GLN A 179 23.70 0.29 44.44
CA GLN A 179 23.89 -1.02 45.03
C GLN A 179 22.57 -1.55 45.60
N ILE A 180 22.25 -2.82 45.34
CA ILE A 180 21.14 -3.55 45.97
C ILE A 180 21.73 -4.51 47.00
N VAL A 181 21.25 -4.45 48.24
CA VAL A 181 21.81 -5.21 49.37
C VAL A 181 21.39 -6.68 49.37
N ASN A 182 20.14 -6.96 48.99
CA ASN A 182 19.62 -8.31 48.86
C ASN A 182 18.74 -8.42 47.61
N SER A 183 19.37 -8.74 46.47
CA SER A 183 18.66 -8.82 45.18
C SER A 183 17.59 -9.91 45.18
N GLN A 184 17.84 -11.06 45.82
CA GLN A 184 16.89 -12.18 45.86
C GLN A 184 15.61 -11.82 46.64
N GLU A 185 15.73 -11.27 47.84
CA GLU A 185 14.59 -10.88 48.67
C GLU A 185 13.76 -9.78 47.99
N LEU A 186 14.42 -8.83 47.32
CA LEU A 186 13.73 -7.81 46.51
C LEU A 186 12.97 -8.44 45.33
N THR A 187 13.57 -9.37 44.59
CA THR A 187 12.87 -10.11 43.52
C THR A 187 11.67 -10.87 44.07
N GLU A 188 11.84 -11.63 45.15
CA GLU A 188 10.76 -12.42 45.76
C GLU A 188 9.61 -11.52 46.24
N LYS A 189 9.90 -10.40 46.93
CA LYS A 189 8.88 -9.43 47.37
C LYS A 189 8.18 -8.74 46.20
N MET A 190 8.89 -8.39 45.12
CA MET A 190 8.25 -7.79 43.94
C MET A 190 7.27 -8.75 43.24
N PHE A 191 7.62 -10.04 43.13
CA PHE A 191 6.68 -11.04 42.59
C PHE A 191 5.52 -11.36 43.56
N GLU A 192 5.74 -11.33 44.88
CA GLU A 192 4.68 -11.43 45.89
C GLU A 192 3.64 -10.31 45.72
N ILE A 193 4.09 -9.05 45.74
CA ILE A 193 3.22 -7.87 45.61
C ILE A 193 2.50 -7.85 44.26
N MET A 194 3.20 -8.13 43.16
CA MET A 194 2.58 -8.18 41.84
C MET A 194 1.47 -9.25 41.74
N SER A 195 1.55 -10.34 42.52
CA SER A 195 0.50 -11.36 42.54
C SER A 195 -0.80 -10.94 43.25
N VAL A 196 -0.78 -9.84 44.02
CA VAL A 196 -1.95 -9.31 44.75
C VAL A 196 -2.42 -7.92 44.29
N SER A 197 -1.59 -7.17 43.56
CA SER A 197 -1.94 -5.84 43.02
C SER A 197 -2.80 -5.86 41.75
N GLY A 198 -3.48 -4.74 41.46
CA GLY A 198 -4.25 -4.53 40.23
C GLY A 198 -3.39 -4.33 38.96
N LEU A 199 -4.03 -4.45 37.79
CA LEU A 199 -3.36 -4.56 36.48
C LEU A 199 -2.38 -3.40 36.17
N GLU A 200 -2.77 -2.16 36.48
CA GLU A 200 -1.91 -0.99 36.21
C GLU A 200 -0.66 -0.98 37.10
N VAL A 201 -0.76 -1.46 38.34
CA VAL A 201 0.39 -1.64 39.25
C VAL A 201 1.28 -2.78 38.76
N GLN A 202 0.70 -3.89 38.31
CA GLN A 202 1.44 -5.00 37.70
C GLN A 202 2.25 -4.54 36.49
N ARG A 203 1.67 -3.70 35.61
CA ARG A 203 2.35 -3.12 34.45
C ARG A 203 3.55 -2.25 34.83
N GLU A 204 3.39 -1.35 35.79
CA GLU A 204 4.50 -0.50 36.29
C GLU A 204 5.60 -1.31 36.98
N ILE A 205 5.26 -2.39 37.71
CA ILE A 205 6.24 -3.32 38.29
C ILE A 205 7.01 -4.03 37.17
N VAL A 206 6.33 -4.67 36.22
CA VAL A 206 6.96 -5.43 35.12
C VAL A 206 7.88 -4.53 34.28
N ALA A 207 7.40 -3.35 33.89
CA ALA A 207 8.17 -2.40 33.07
C ALA A 207 9.41 -1.83 33.78
N ALA A 208 9.46 -1.89 35.12
CA ALA A 208 10.62 -1.45 35.90
C ALA A 208 11.61 -2.58 36.24
N LEU A 209 11.26 -3.86 36.08
CA LEU A 209 12.14 -4.99 36.43
C LEU A 209 13.56 -4.89 35.82
N PRO A 210 13.77 -4.55 34.53
CA PRO A 210 15.12 -4.44 33.95
C PRO A 210 15.95 -3.26 34.47
N GLU A 211 15.31 -2.32 35.18
CA GLU A 211 15.96 -1.12 35.74
C GLU A 211 16.14 -1.21 37.27
N VAL A 212 15.50 -2.18 37.92
CA VAL A 212 15.46 -2.36 39.39
C VAL A 212 16.18 -3.64 39.83
N MET A 213 16.41 -4.60 38.93
CA MET A 213 17.08 -5.87 39.23
C MET A 213 18.60 -5.79 38.99
N ASP A 214 19.34 -6.63 39.72
CA ASP A 214 20.75 -6.90 39.46
C ASP A 214 20.90 -8.07 38.47
N ASP A 215 22.00 -8.08 37.71
CA ASP A 215 22.33 -9.10 36.71
C ASP A 215 22.27 -10.53 37.28
N SER A 216 22.55 -10.70 38.58
CA SER A 216 22.46 -11.99 39.29
C SER A 216 21.06 -12.62 39.28
N GLN A 217 19.99 -11.82 39.14
CA GLN A 217 18.60 -12.31 39.21
C GLN A 217 17.89 -12.38 37.86
N HIS A 218 18.48 -11.88 36.77
CA HIS A 218 17.82 -11.81 35.46
C HIS A 218 17.31 -13.18 34.97
N ALA A 219 18.01 -14.27 35.26
CA ALA A 219 17.55 -15.64 34.95
C ALA A 219 16.29 -16.03 35.75
N THR A 220 16.26 -15.75 37.06
CA THR A 220 15.10 -15.98 37.94
C THR A 220 13.89 -15.17 37.49
N VAL A 221 14.11 -13.90 37.16
CA VAL A 221 13.09 -12.95 36.70
C VAL A 221 12.49 -13.42 35.38
N ALA A 222 13.31 -13.77 34.38
CA ALA A 222 12.83 -14.27 33.09
C ALA A 222 12.02 -15.58 33.22
N GLY A 223 12.45 -16.50 34.09
CA GLY A 223 11.70 -17.73 34.38
C GLY A 223 10.30 -17.47 34.98
N ARG A 224 10.16 -16.45 35.84
CA ARG A 224 8.86 -16.02 36.38
C ARG A 224 8.01 -15.30 35.32
N LEU A 225 8.61 -14.37 34.58
CA LEU A 225 7.94 -13.62 33.50
C LEU A 225 7.41 -14.53 32.39
N LYS A 226 8.13 -15.61 32.05
CA LYS A 226 7.68 -16.66 31.12
C LYS A 226 6.36 -17.30 31.56
N VAL A 227 6.19 -17.60 32.85
CA VAL A 227 4.93 -18.19 33.38
C VAL A 227 3.79 -17.17 33.28
N ILE A 228 4.05 -15.91 33.68
CA ILE A 228 3.06 -14.83 33.60
C ILE A 228 2.60 -14.58 32.16
N LEU A 229 3.50 -14.67 31.17
CA LEU A 229 3.15 -14.56 29.75
C LEU A 229 2.17 -15.65 29.29
N GLN A 230 2.26 -16.85 29.85
CA GLN A 230 1.36 -17.97 29.53
C GLN A 230 0.01 -17.87 30.25
N GLU A 231 -0.02 -17.26 31.44
CA GLU A 231 -1.23 -17.14 32.27
C GLU A 231 -2.02 -15.83 32.00
N GLN A 232 -1.36 -14.72 31.67
CA GLN A 232 -1.93 -13.37 31.70
C GLN A 232 -1.63 -12.55 30.43
N LYS A 233 -2.41 -12.78 29.36
CA LYS A 233 -2.29 -12.05 28.08
C LYS A 233 -2.26 -10.51 28.22
N GLN A 234 -3.01 -9.95 29.18
CA GLN A 234 -3.11 -8.49 29.38
C GLN A 234 -1.80 -7.80 29.79
N LEU A 235 -0.77 -8.58 30.17
CA LEU A 235 0.59 -8.13 30.47
C LEU A 235 1.60 -8.51 29.37
N ALA A 236 1.20 -9.23 28.32
CA ALA A 236 2.11 -9.83 27.35
C ALA A 236 3.08 -8.82 26.72
N THR A 237 2.57 -7.65 26.32
CA THR A 237 3.37 -6.57 25.73
C THR A 237 4.38 -5.97 26.70
N THR A 238 3.99 -5.69 27.94
CA THR A 238 4.92 -5.21 28.99
C THR A 238 5.93 -6.28 29.40
N VAL A 239 5.54 -7.54 29.43
CA VAL A 239 6.42 -8.68 29.73
C VAL A 239 7.45 -8.89 28.62
N LEU A 240 7.07 -8.77 27.34
CA LEU A 240 7.98 -8.90 26.20
C LEU A 240 8.97 -7.72 26.10
N ASP A 241 8.54 -6.49 26.42
CA ASP A 241 9.45 -5.35 26.48
C ASP A 241 10.42 -5.47 27.66
N ALA A 242 9.96 -5.93 28.84
CA ALA A 242 10.85 -6.26 29.95
C ALA A 242 11.87 -7.36 29.59
N LEU A 243 11.41 -8.49 29.02
CA LEU A 243 12.27 -9.58 28.54
C LEU A 243 13.25 -9.15 27.45
N SER A 244 12.93 -8.13 26.64
CA SER A 244 13.84 -7.56 25.63
C SER A 244 15.04 -6.83 26.26
N ASN A 245 14.88 -6.31 27.47
CA ASN A 245 15.86 -5.47 28.16
C ASN A 245 16.63 -6.21 29.27
N LEU A 246 16.25 -7.45 29.60
CA LEU A 246 17.00 -8.30 30.54
C LEU A 246 18.22 -8.95 29.87
N ASN A 247 19.33 -9.02 30.61
CA ASN A 247 20.56 -9.66 30.16
C ASN A 247 20.47 -11.19 30.34
N LEU A 248 20.03 -11.90 29.30
CA LEU A 248 19.77 -13.35 29.36
C LEU A 248 20.83 -14.18 28.61
N GLY A 249 21.24 -15.30 29.21
CA GLY A 249 22.06 -16.30 28.55
C GLY A 249 21.33 -16.95 27.37
N ALA A 250 22.07 -17.30 26.31
CA ALA A 250 21.50 -17.76 25.03
C ALA A 250 20.51 -18.93 25.16
N ASP A 251 20.82 -19.93 25.99
CA ASP A 251 19.98 -21.11 26.19
C ASP A 251 18.61 -20.74 26.80
N LEU A 252 18.61 -19.85 27.80
CA LEU A 252 17.39 -19.36 28.46
C LEU A 252 16.59 -18.43 27.54
N LEU A 253 17.28 -17.59 26.76
CA LEU A 253 16.64 -16.75 25.75
C LEU A 253 15.95 -17.60 24.69
N ALA A 254 16.56 -18.71 24.25
CA ALA A 254 15.96 -19.65 23.31
C ALA A 254 14.71 -20.32 23.91
N GLU A 255 14.77 -20.72 25.19
CA GLU A 255 13.63 -21.31 25.91
C GLU A 255 12.46 -20.32 26.07
N VAL A 256 12.75 -19.05 26.41
CA VAL A 256 11.77 -17.97 26.46
C VAL A 256 11.17 -17.75 25.07
N ARG A 257 12.01 -17.60 24.04
CA ARG A 257 11.57 -17.34 22.65
C ARG A 257 10.71 -18.47 22.08
N GLY A 258 11.00 -19.73 22.39
CA GLY A 258 10.12 -20.87 22.06
C GLY A 258 8.75 -20.73 22.74
N SER A 259 8.73 -20.33 24.01
CA SER A 259 7.50 -20.10 24.77
C SER A 259 6.66 -18.92 24.24
N VAL A 260 7.30 -17.95 23.56
CA VAL A 260 6.63 -16.84 22.86
C VAL A 260 6.10 -17.28 21.48
N ILE A 261 6.76 -18.25 20.83
CA ILE A 261 6.23 -18.88 19.61
C ILE A 261 4.97 -19.71 19.95
N ASP A 262 4.95 -20.43 21.07
CA ASP A 262 3.79 -21.20 21.52
C ASP A 262 2.54 -20.33 21.78
N THR A 263 2.70 -19.06 22.19
CA THR A 263 1.56 -18.16 22.42
C THR A 263 1.05 -17.48 21.14
N LEU A 264 1.90 -17.36 20.10
CA LEU A 264 1.62 -16.64 18.85
C LEU A 264 0.32 -17.04 18.14
N PRO A 265 -0.09 -18.34 18.02
CA PRO A 265 -1.37 -18.73 17.41
C PRO A 265 -2.62 -18.27 18.19
N SER A 266 -2.43 -17.74 19.40
CA SER A 266 -3.48 -17.28 20.30
C SER A 266 -3.37 -15.79 20.66
N ALA A 267 -2.40 -15.08 20.10
CA ALA A 267 -2.17 -13.67 20.39
C ALA A 267 -3.29 -12.78 19.82
N ASP A 268 -3.61 -11.70 20.51
CA ASP A 268 -4.53 -10.68 20.02
C ASP A 268 -3.82 -9.81 18.95
N PHE A 269 -4.57 -9.36 17.94
CA PHE A 269 -3.99 -8.81 16.71
C PHE A 269 -3.14 -7.54 16.93
N ASP A 270 -3.46 -6.77 17.96
CA ASP A 270 -2.75 -5.53 18.32
C ASP A 270 -1.44 -5.78 19.09
N ASP A 271 -1.24 -6.99 19.63
CA ASP A 271 0.01 -7.40 20.30
C ASP A 271 1.04 -7.99 19.31
N LEU A 272 0.58 -8.46 18.14
CA LEU A 272 1.42 -9.07 17.10
C LEU A 272 2.66 -8.24 16.71
N PRO A 273 2.62 -6.89 16.57
CA PRO A 273 3.81 -6.10 16.27
C PRO A 273 4.91 -6.26 17.33
N ILE A 274 4.53 -6.35 18.61
CA ILE A 274 5.45 -6.42 19.74
C ILE A 274 6.01 -7.85 19.88
N ILE A 275 5.17 -8.86 19.68
CA ILE A 275 5.57 -10.27 19.65
C ILE A 275 6.55 -10.52 18.50
N VAL A 276 6.23 -10.10 17.27
CA VAL A 276 7.09 -10.27 16.10
C VAL A 276 8.39 -9.47 16.24
N LYS A 277 8.33 -8.25 16.79
CA LYS A 277 9.52 -7.46 17.13
C LYS A 277 10.42 -8.22 18.11
N PHE A 278 9.89 -8.75 19.23
CA PHE A 278 10.67 -9.54 20.19
C PHE A 278 11.32 -10.76 19.54
N LEU A 279 10.53 -11.57 18.83
CA LEU A 279 10.97 -12.82 18.20
C LEU A 279 12.08 -12.57 17.16
N LEU A 280 12.05 -11.45 16.44
CA LEU A 280 13.05 -11.10 15.44
C LEU A 280 14.22 -10.27 15.99
N GLN A 281 14.06 -9.50 17.07
CA GLN A 281 15.19 -8.79 17.69
C GLN A 281 16.10 -9.73 18.50
N THR A 282 15.55 -10.79 19.09
CA THR A 282 16.27 -11.72 19.97
C THR A 282 16.85 -12.96 19.26
N VAL A 283 16.72 -13.08 17.93
CA VAL A 283 17.10 -14.30 17.20
C VAL A 283 18.60 -14.35 16.86
N SER A 284 19.25 -15.50 17.11
CA SER A 284 20.63 -15.71 16.64
C SER A 284 20.69 -16.16 15.18
N ALA A 285 21.86 -16.02 14.56
CA ALA A 285 22.08 -16.45 13.17
C ALA A 285 21.94 -17.98 12.94
N ALA A 286 21.97 -18.81 13.99
CA ALA A 286 21.75 -20.25 13.90
C ALA A 286 20.26 -20.60 13.90
N GLU A 287 19.46 -19.87 14.69
CA GLU A 287 18.05 -20.16 14.97
C GLU A 287 17.08 -19.45 14.01
N ALA A 288 17.58 -18.44 13.27
CA ALA A 288 16.78 -17.61 12.36
C ALA A 288 15.94 -18.42 11.34
N ALA A 289 16.41 -19.59 10.90
CA ALA A 289 15.66 -20.46 9.99
C ALA A 289 14.40 -21.08 10.63
N GLU A 290 14.51 -21.48 11.91
CA GLU A 290 13.43 -22.10 12.68
C GLU A 290 12.40 -21.04 13.09
N VAL A 291 12.85 -19.93 13.68
CA VAL A 291 11.98 -18.82 14.10
C VAL A 291 11.22 -18.22 12.91
N VAL A 292 11.85 -18.07 11.74
CA VAL A 292 11.16 -17.61 10.52
C VAL A 292 10.17 -18.65 9.98
N SER A 293 10.47 -19.95 10.10
CA SER A 293 9.51 -21.00 9.72
C SER A 293 8.26 -20.95 10.60
N GLU A 294 8.42 -20.81 11.91
CA GLU A 294 7.29 -20.73 12.84
C GLU A 294 6.52 -19.40 12.75
N LEU A 295 7.20 -18.27 12.56
CA LEU A 295 6.54 -17.01 12.24
C LEU A 295 5.69 -17.14 10.97
N ARG A 296 6.23 -17.75 9.90
CA ARG A 296 5.48 -18.00 8.66
C ARG A 296 4.31 -18.96 8.85
N ALA A 297 4.45 -19.97 9.71
CA ALA A 297 3.43 -20.98 9.96
C ALA A 297 2.26 -20.44 10.81
N ASN A 298 2.54 -19.53 11.75
CA ASN A 298 1.58 -19.10 12.77
C ASN A 298 1.09 -17.65 12.61
N LEU A 299 1.76 -16.79 11.83
CA LEU A 299 1.20 -15.50 11.42
C LEU A 299 0.09 -15.71 10.38
N ASP A 300 -1.15 -15.53 10.81
CA ASP A 300 -2.30 -15.35 9.95
C ASP A 300 -2.80 -13.90 10.01
N LEU A 301 -2.67 -13.19 8.88
CA LEU A 301 -3.14 -11.81 8.72
C LEU A 301 -4.58 -11.73 8.19
N HIS A 302 -5.26 -12.86 7.96
CA HIS A 302 -6.63 -12.90 7.41
C HIS A 302 -7.75 -12.65 8.44
N SER A 303 -7.43 -12.34 9.70
CA SER A 303 -8.40 -12.01 10.75
C SER A 303 -9.24 -10.74 10.45
N SER A 304 -8.84 -9.93 9.47
CA SER A 304 -9.40 -8.62 9.16
C SER A 304 -10.27 -8.55 7.89
N LEU A 305 -11.26 -9.44 7.66
CA LEU A 305 -12.38 -9.16 6.71
C LEU A 305 -13.56 -10.17 6.77
N PRO A 306 -14.81 -9.71 6.92
CA PRO A 306 -15.99 -10.39 6.38
C PRO A 306 -16.11 -10.11 4.86
N LEU A 307 -16.39 -11.13 4.04
CA LEU A 307 -16.64 -10.96 2.61
C LEU A 307 -18.02 -10.31 2.36
N ASN A 308 -18.05 -8.98 2.21
CA ASN A 308 -19.26 -8.24 1.85
C ASN A 308 -19.16 -7.63 0.44
N SER A 309 -19.50 -8.44 -0.57
CA SER A 309 -19.73 -7.98 -1.93
C SER A 309 -21.07 -7.24 -2.06
N SER A 310 -21.06 -5.91 -2.12
CA SER A 310 -22.24 -5.12 -2.51
C SER A 310 -21.85 -3.75 -3.06
N SER A 311 -22.30 -3.43 -4.28
CA SER A 311 -22.07 -2.15 -4.96
C SER A 311 -23.00 -1.04 -4.45
N VAL A 312 -22.44 0.07 -3.99
CA VAL A 312 -23.10 1.39 -3.92
C VAL A 312 -22.07 2.51 -4.16
N PRO A 313 -22.37 3.51 -5.01
CA PRO A 313 -21.43 4.62 -5.28
C PRO A 313 -21.47 5.68 -4.17
N PHE A 314 -20.29 6.19 -3.79
CA PHE A 314 -20.14 7.20 -2.73
C PHE A 314 -20.38 8.61 -3.28
N SER A 315 -21.59 9.15 -3.12
CA SER A 315 -21.92 10.54 -3.46
C SER A 315 -21.36 11.52 -2.43
N GLN A 316 -20.58 12.51 -2.87
CA GLN A 316 -20.05 13.56 -2.00
C GLN A 316 -21.17 14.46 -1.46
N SER A 317 -21.13 14.75 -0.15
CA SER A 317 -21.84 15.90 0.44
C SER A 317 -20.99 16.47 1.58
N ALA A 318 -20.79 17.79 1.58
CA ALA A 318 -19.94 18.47 2.54
C ALA A 318 -20.77 19.38 3.44
N ASN A 319 -20.97 19.01 4.72
CA ASN A 319 -21.25 19.99 5.76
C ASN A 319 -20.90 19.55 7.20
N ARG A 320 -19.82 20.13 7.71
CA ARG A 320 -19.55 20.63 9.07
C ARG A 320 -20.31 20.05 10.30
N SER A 321 -19.54 19.33 11.14
CA SER A 321 -19.43 19.43 12.62
C SER A 321 -20.28 18.59 13.60
N THR A 322 -19.63 18.36 14.77
CA THR A 322 -20.11 17.92 16.11
C THR A 322 -20.10 16.41 16.50
N VAL A 323 -19.11 16.08 17.34
CA VAL A 323 -19.13 15.22 18.55
C VAL A 323 -19.55 13.73 18.48
N ARG A 324 -18.52 12.87 18.63
CA ARG A 324 -18.45 11.58 19.38
C ARG A 324 -19.70 10.67 19.48
N ALA A 325 -19.67 9.54 18.78
CA ALA A 325 -19.82 8.19 19.38
C ALA A 325 -19.41 7.06 18.39
N GLY A 326 -18.77 5.99 18.90
CA GLY A 326 -18.72 4.63 18.32
C GLY A 326 -18.29 4.42 16.86
N ASN A 327 -16.99 4.51 16.54
CA ASN A 327 -16.42 3.94 15.29
C ASN A 327 -14.87 3.79 15.34
N ARG A 328 -14.33 2.92 16.21
CA ARG A 328 -12.86 2.75 16.38
C ARG A 328 -12.25 1.60 15.55
N ASP A 329 -12.91 0.45 15.56
CA ASP A 329 -12.37 -0.88 15.23
C ASP A 329 -11.76 -1.02 13.81
N LYS A 330 -12.10 -0.12 12.88
CA LYS A 330 -11.61 -0.16 11.48
C LYS A 330 -10.32 0.63 11.23
N GLY A 331 -9.85 1.42 12.19
CA GLY A 331 -8.58 2.14 12.10
C GLY A 331 -7.44 1.42 12.84
N GLU A 332 -7.72 0.95 14.04
CA GLU A 332 -6.71 0.42 14.98
C GLU A 332 -6.10 -0.90 14.46
N SER A 333 -6.93 -1.91 14.14
CA SER A 333 -6.47 -3.17 13.52
C SER A 333 -5.65 -3.00 12.24
N ARG A 334 -5.94 -1.99 11.40
CA ARG A 334 -5.16 -1.72 10.17
C ARG A 334 -3.81 -1.08 10.44
N CYS A 335 -3.66 -0.43 11.59
CA CYS A 335 -2.37 0.06 12.06
C CYS A 335 -1.50 -1.11 12.52
N SER A 336 -2.08 -2.04 13.29
CA SER A 336 -1.40 -3.22 13.83
C SER A 336 -0.90 -4.18 12.73
N GLU A 337 -1.62 -4.30 11.62
CA GLU A 337 -1.13 -5.04 10.43
C GLU A 337 0.16 -4.41 9.89
N MET A 338 0.15 -3.10 9.65
CA MET A 338 1.31 -2.37 9.13
C MET A 338 2.48 -2.44 10.11
N LEU A 339 2.26 -2.22 11.41
CA LEU A 339 3.28 -2.28 12.45
C LEU A 339 3.91 -3.69 12.58
N THR A 340 3.15 -4.75 12.31
CA THR A 340 3.68 -6.13 12.24
C THR A 340 4.58 -6.30 11.03
N ILE A 341 4.21 -5.75 9.88
CA ILE A 341 5.04 -5.76 8.66
C ILE A 341 6.30 -4.89 8.83
N ASP A 342 6.20 -3.73 9.47
CA ASP A 342 7.33 -2.86 9.82
C ASP A 342 8.34 -3.55 10.74
N ALA A 343 7.88 -4.34 11.72
CA ALA A 343 8.76 -5.15 12.55
C ALA A 343 9.56 -6.16 11.72
N ILE A 344 8.92 -6.81 10.74
CA ILE A 344 9.58 -7.74 9.80
C ILE A 344 10.54 -7.00 8.86
N HIS A 345 10.14 -5.86 8.30
CA HIS A 345 10.97 -5.03 7.43
C HIS A 345 12.21 -4.50 8.15
N SER A 346 12.05 -3.98 9.38
CA SER A 346 13.15 -3.56 10.23
C SER A 346 14.14 -4.71 10.50
N ALA A 347 13.63 -5.88 10.89
CA ALA A 347 14.45 -7.06 11.11
C ALA A 347 15.22 -7.50 9.84
N ILE A 348 14.54 -7.60 8.69
CA ILE A 348 15.16 -7.93 7.40
C ILE A 348 16.23 -6.90 6.99
N ARG A 349 16.00 -5.61 7.27
CA ARG A 349 16.90 -4.50 6.92
C ARG A 349 18.18 -4.49 7.77
N PHE A 350 18.11 -4.86 9.05
CA PHE A 350 19.25 -4.81 9.97
C PHE A 350 19.91 -6.19 10.20
N GLN A 351 19.19 -7.30 10.04
CA GLN A 351 19.70 -8.66 10.26
C GLN A 351 19.69 -9.49 8.98
N ARG A 352 20.88 -9.62 8.37
CA ARG A 352 21.08 -10.42 7.15
C ARG A 352 20.70 -11.90 7.32
N SER A 353 20.87 -12.48 8.52
CA SER A 353 20.45 -13.84 8.86
C SER A 353 18.95 -14.05 8.66
N VAL A 354 18.12 -13.09 9.12
CA VAL A 354 16.66 -13.11 8.96
C VAL A 354 16.27 -12.98 7.48
N ALA A 355 16.92 -12.08 6.73
CA ALA A 355 16.68 -11.94 5.30
C ALA A 355 16.99 -13.22 4.50
N GLU A 356 18.12 -13.88 4.79
CA GLU A 356 18.49 -15.15 4.16
C GLU A 356 17.63 -16.33 4.63
N ALA A 357 17.12 -16.30 5.88
CA ALA A 357 16.16 -17.29 6.38
C ALA A 357 14.82 -17.18 5.64
N TRP A 358 14.21 -15.99 5.53
CA TRP A 358 12.98 -15.78 4.77
C TRP A 358 13.08 -16.23 3.32
N LEU A 359 14.18 -15.89 2.63
CA LEU A 359 14.43 -16.34 1.25
C LEU A 359 14.44 -17.89 1.15
N LYS A 360 15.17 -18.58 2.03
CA LYS A 360 15.25 -20.06 2.04
C LYS A 360 13.92 -20.72 2.41
N THR A 361 13.20 -20.18 3.40
CA THR A 361 11.90 -20.70 3.83
C THR A 361 10.88 -20.59 2.71
N ILE A 362 10.78 -19.43 2.06
CA ILE A 362 9.87 -19.22 0.92
C ILE A 362 10.31 -20.04 -0.29
N GLU A 363 11.60 -20.17 -0.58
CA GLU A 363 12.13 -21.05 -1.64
C GLU A 363 11.76 -22.52 -1.41
N GLY A 364 11.86 -23.00 -0.16
CA GLY A 364 11.58 -24.40 0.22
C GLY A 364 10.15 -24.89 -0.02
N VAL A 365 9.15 -24.00 -0.06
CA VAL A 365 7.72 -24.36 -0.25
C VAL A 365 7.47 -25.03 -1.62
N ARG A 366 6.80 -26.20 -1.63
CA ARG A 366 6.66 -27.07 -2.82
C ARG A 366 5.25 -27.19 -3.40
N SER A 367 4.26 -26.47 -2.87
CA SER A 367 2.89 -26.45 -3.40
C SER A 367 2.37 -25.02 -3.51
N ALA A 368 1.44 -24.79 -4.44
CA ALA A 368 0.68 -23.55 -4.55
C ALA A 368 -0.27 -23.33 -3.36
N THR A 369 -0.78 -24.42 -2.75
CA THR A 369 -1.67 -24.37 -1.57
C THR A 369 -0.98 -23.90 -0.29
N ASP A 370 0.32 -24.12 -0.21
CA ASP A 370 1.09 -23.92 1.02
C ASP A 370 1.68 -22.50 1.08
N HIS A 371 1.59 -21.76 -0.03
CA HIS A 371 1.93 -20.35 -0.13
C HIS A 371 0.81 -19.46 0.42
N ARG A 372 1.20 -18.44 1.20
CA ARG A 372 0.30 -17.53 1.91
C ARG A 372 0.55 -16.09 1.49
N ALA A 373 -0.39 -15.18 1.77
CA ALA A 373 -0.25 -13.78 1.39
C ALA A 373 1.03 -13.12 1.96
N ILE A 374 1.44 -13.51 3.17
CA ILE A 374 2.69 -13.09 3.82
C ILE A 374 3.96 -13.39 2.99
N ASP A 375 3.97 -14.45 2.18
CA ASP A 375 5.12 -14.75 1.30
C ASP A 375 5.32 -13.64 0.26
N LEU A 376 4.23 -13.14 -0.33
CA LEU A 376 4.30 -12.05 -1.32
C LEU A 376 4.65 -10.72 -0.65
N LEU A 377 4.11 -10.44 0.54
CA LEU A 377 4.47 -9.25 1.32
C LEU A 377 5.96 -9.24 1.68
N VAL A 378 6.47 -10.33 2.25
CA VAL A 378 7.89 -10.46 2.62
C VAL A 378 8.82 -10.41 1.40
N LEU A 379 8.42 -10.96 0.26
CA LEU A 379 9.20 -10.80 -0.97
C LEU A 379 9.18 -9.36 -1.51
N LEU A 380 8.10 -8.59 -1.36
CA LEU A 380 8.09 -7.16 -1.70
C LEU A 380 9.05 -6.35 -0.80
N ILE A 381 9.13 -6.68 0.49
CA ILE A 381 10.12 -6.10 1.44
C ILE A 381 11.56 -6.48 1.06
N LEU A 382 11.81 -7.75 0.70
CA LEU A 382 13.12 -8.20 0.21
C LEU A 382 13.50 -7.58 -1.15
N HIS A 383 12.51 -7.15 -1.94
CA HIS A 383 12.69 -6.50 -3.23
C HIS A 383 12.91 -4.97 -3.11
N SER A 384 12.31 -4.31 -2.12
CA SER A 384 12.59 -2.89 -1.81
C SER A 384 13.94 -2.69 -1.10
N THR A 385 14.43 -3.73 -0.43
CA THR A 385 15.75 -3.77 0.22
C THR A 385 16.83 -4.38 -0.69
N SER A 386 18.00 -4.74 -0.14
CA SER A 386 19.20 -5.12 -0.90
C SER A 386 19.10 -6.45 -1.69
N HIS A 387 18.01 -7.19 -1.59
CA HIS A 387 17.89 -8.56 -2.12
C HIS A 387 17.18 -8.66 -3.49
N LYS A 388 16.80 -7.52 -4.11
CA LYS A 388 16.08 -7.41 -5.40
C LYS A 388 16.32 -8.54 -6.40
N LYS A 389 17.55 -8.74 -6.89
CA LYS A 389 17.86 -9.75 -7.94
C LYS A 389 17.59 -11.20 -7.51
N VAL A 390 17.72 -11.51 -6.21
CA VAL A 390 17.42 -12.84 -5.68
C VAL A 390 15.91 -13.06 -5.66
N VAL A 391 15.15 -12.03 -5.26
CA VAL A 391 13.67 -12.04 -5.30
C VAL A 391 13.15 -12.14 -6.75
N GLU A 392 13.69 -11.36 -7.68
CA GLU A 392 13.34 -11.43 -9.11
C GLU A 392 13.55 -12.85 -9.69
N SER A 393 14.64 -13.52 -9.28
CA SER A 393 14.92 -14.92 -9.67
C SER A 393 13.93 -15.90 -9.01
N LEU A 394 13.67 -15.74 -7.72
CA LEU A 394 12.76 -16.60 -6.95
C LEU A 394 11.31 -16.50 -7.46
N PHE A 395 10.81 -15.29 -7.77
CA PHE A 395 9.51 -15.10 -8.43
C PHE A 395 9.43 -15.89 -9.74
N ARG A 396 10.41 -15.74 -10.64
CA ARG A 396 10.44 -16.49 -11.91
C ARG A 396 10.41 -18.00 -11.69
N ASN A 397 11.17 -18.50 -10.71
CA ASN A 397 11.19 -19.93 -10.38
C ASN A 397 9.84 -20.43 -9.85
N LYS A 398 9.19 -19.69 -8.95
CA LYS A 398 7.87 -20.03 -8.37
C LYS A 398 6.73 -19.92 -9.37
N ILE A 399 6.79 -18.96 -10.30
CA ILE A 399 5.83 -18.82 -11.40
C ILE A 399 5.96 -20.00 -12.39
N ARG A 400 7.19 -20.37 -12.80
CA ARG A 400 7.40 -21.55 -13.67
C ARG A 400 6.93 -22.86 -13.05
N ALA A 401 7.07 -23.00 -11.73
CA ALA A 401 6.59 -24.16 -11.00
C ALA A 401 5.06 -24.18 -10.80
N GLY A 402 4.34 -23.11 -11.16
CA GLY A 402 2.91 -22.96 -10.90
C GLY A 402 2.56 -22.69 -9.43
N HIS A 403 3.54 -22.40 -8.58
CA HIS A 403 3.35 -22.17 -7.14
C HIS A 403 2.78 -20.78 -6.85
N PHE A 404 3.19 -19.77 -7.63
CA PHE A 404 2.62 -18.43 -7.56
C PHE A 404 1.49 -18.30 -8.58
N THR A 405 0.26 -18.16 -8.08
CA THR A 405 -0.97 -18.14 -8.87
C THR A 405 -1.62 -16.75 -8.84
N GLU A 406 -2.46 -16.45 -9.84
CA GLU A 406 -3.25 -15.21 -9.83
C GLU A 406 -4.23 -15.16 -8.64
N VAL A 407 -4.69 -16.31 -8.12
CA VAL A 407 -5.55 -16.40 -6.93
C VAL A 407 -4.82 -15.90 -5.67
N LEU A 408 -3.57 -16.33 -5.47
CA LEU A 408 -2.72 -15.86 -4.36
C LEU A 408 -2.46 -14.35 -4.49
N LEU A 409 -2.14 -13.89 -5.71
CA LEU A 409 -1.90 -12.47 -5.99
C LEU A 409 -3.14 -11.61 -5.72
N GLN A 410 -4.31 -12.06 -6.18
CA GLN A 410 -5.59 -11.41 -5.92
C GLN A 410 -5.87 -11.32 -4.43
N ALA A 411 -5.70 -12.41 -3.68
CA ALA A 411 -5.90 -12.43 -2.23
C ALA A 411 -4.99 -11.42 -1.51
N THR A 412 -3.70 -11.37 -1.85
CA THR A 412 -2.77 -10.39 -1.29
C THR A 412 -3.20 -8.95 -1.60
N PHE A 413 -3.54 -8.65 -2.86
CA PHE A 413 -3.94 -7.30 -3.28
C PHE A 413 -5.32 -6.85 -2.78
N SER A 414 -6.23 -7.78 -2.44
CA SER A 414 -7.54 -7.44 -1.86
C SER A 414 -7.49 -7.31 -0.33
N SER A 415 -6.79 -8.20 0.36
CA SER A 415 -6.74 -8.22 1.83
C SER A 415 -5.76 -7.19 2.38
N HIS A 416 -4.53 -7.16 1.86
CA HIS A 416 -3.40 -6.39 2.42
C HIS A 416 -3.11 -5.12 1.61
N SER A 417 -4.16 -4.51 1.06
CA SER A 417 -4.07 -3.42 0.06
C SER A 417 -3.26 -2.21 0.54
N GLN A 418 -3.32 -1.88 1.84
CA GLN A 418 -2.57 -0.75 2.42
C GLN A 418 -1.06 -1.05 2.51
N VAL A 419 -0.68 -2.27 2.94
CA VAL A 419 0.72 -2.72 2.94
C VAL A 419 1.27 -2.76 1.52
N VAL A 420 0.52 -3.33 0.58
CA VAL A 420 0.92 -3.44 -0.83
C VAL A 420 1.06 -2.06 -1.51
N HIS A 421 0.38 -1.02 -1.00
CA HIS A 421 0.53 0.38 -1.46
C HIS A 421 1.81 1.04 -0.94
N GLU A 422 2.27 0.74 0.29
CA GLU A 422 3.57 1.23 0.78
C GLU A 422 4.72 0.73 -0.11
N TYR A 423 4.73 -0.56 -0.42
CA TYR A 423 5.74 -1.17 -1.29
C TYR A 423 5.48 -0.96 -2.79
N PHE A 424 4.66 0.03 -3.18
CA PHE A 424 4.27 0.27 -4.58
C PHE A 424 5.46 0.41 -5.57
N PRO A 425 6.57 1.12 -5.27
CA PRO A 425 7.72 1.17 -6.18
C PRO A 425 8.38 -0.20 -6.39
N ALA A 426 8.33 -1.08 -5.39
CA ALA A 426 8.81 -2.45 -5.50
C ALA A 426 7.84 -3.31 -6.33
N VAL A 427 6.52 -3.15 -6.15
CA VAL A 427 5.48 -3.80 -6.98
C VAL A 427 5.67 -3.44 -8.46
N LEU A 428 5.78 -2.15 -8.78
CA LEU A 428 5.98 -1.69 -10.16
C LEU A 428 7.24 -2.26 -10.78
N SER A 429 8.40 -2.10 -10.12
CA SER A 429 9.66 -2.52 -10.74
C SER A 429 9.83 -4.05 -10.78
N LEU A 430 9.10 -4.80 -9.95
CA LEU A 430 8.99 -6.25 -10.09
C LEU A 430 8.15 -6.61 -11.32
N ALA A 431 6.97 -6.01 -11.49
CA ALA A 431 6.12 -6.21 -12.67
C ALA A 431 6.86 -5.85 -13.97
N GLU A 432 7.60 -4.74 -13.94
CA GLU A 432 8.46 -4.24 -15.00
C GLU A 432 9.54 -5.28 -15.38
N THR A 433 10.30 -5.81 -14.41
CA THR A 433 11.28 -6.88 -14.64
C THR A 433 10.62 -8.16 -15.19
N LEU A 434 9.45 -8.55 -14.68
CA LEU A 434 8.76 -9.78 -15.08
C LEU A 434 8.11 -9.67 -16.48
N LEU A 435 7.63 -8.48 -16.88
CA LEU A 435 7.06 -8.25 -18.22
C LEU A 435 8.13 -8.31 -19.32
N ARG A 436 9.39 -8.00 -18.99
CA ARG A 436 10.55 -8.21 -19.89
C ARG A 436 11.01 -9.67 -20.02
N SER A 437 10.23 -10.62 -19.50
CA SER A 437 10.54 -12.05 -19.67
C SER A 437 10.23 -12.52 -21.09
N PRO A 438 11.07 -13.36 -21.72
CA PRO A 438 10.68 -14.07 -22.95
C PRO A 438 9.70 -15.22 -22.68
N GLU A 439 9.42 -15.55 -21.41
CA GLU A 439 8.60 -16.69 -21.01
C GLU A 439 7.13 -16.26 -20.80
N PRO A 440 6.15 -16.79 -21.55
CA PRO A 440 4.78 -16.28 -21.56
C PRO A 440 4.03 -16.46 -20.24
N VAL A 441 4.36 -17.49 -19.45
CA VAL A 441 3.79 -17.70 -18.10
C VAL A 441 4.19 -16.55 -17.16
N ILE A 442 5.39 -15.99 -17.35
CA ILE A 442 5.95 -14.93 -16.51
C ILE A 442 5.40 -13.55 -16.93
N THR A 443 5.25 -13.29 -18.23
CA THR A 443 4.60 -12.06 -18.71
C THR A 443 3.11 -12.05 -18.40
N HIS A 444 2.43 -13.20 -18.41
CA HIS A 444 1.06 -13.33 -17.94
C HIS A 444 0.92 -13.01 -16.44
N PHE A 445 1.84 -13.49 -15.60
CA PHE A 445 1.85 -13.12 -14.18
C PHE A 445 2.16 -11.61 -13.98
N ALA A 446 3.03 -11.02 -14.79
CA ALA A 446 3.28 -9.58 -14.78
C ALA A 446 2.03 -8.77 -15.19
N SER A 447 1.28 -9.24 -16.19
CA SER A 447 -0.03 -8.68 -16.58
C SER A 447 -1.03 -8.70 -15.42
N ALA A 448 -1.07 -9.79 -14.64
CA ALA A 448 -1.87 -9.87 -13.43
C ALA A 448 -1.43 -8.84 -12.37
N ILE A 449 -0.12 -8.67 -12.12
CA ILE A 449 0.38 -7.66 -11.17
C ILE A 449 -0.04 -6.24 -11.59
N TYR A 450 0.16 -5.86 -12.87
CA TYR A 450 -0.27 -4.55 -13.36
C TYR A 450 -1.79 -4.35 -13.26
N ARG A 451 -2.58 -5.40 -13.51
CA ARG A 451 -4.04 -5.36 -13.36
C ARG A 451 -4.47 -5.14 -11.91
N HIS A 452 -3.94 -5.92 -10.97
CA HIS A 452 -4.28 -5.78 -9.55
C HIS A 452 -3.77 -4.46 -8.96
N ALA A 453 -2.57 -3.99 -9.36
CA ALA A 453 -2.06 -2.66 -9.02
C ALA A 453 -3.02 -1.54 -9.47
N PHE A 454 -3.46 -1.55 -10.72
CA PHE A 454 -4.39 -0.54 -11.24
C PHE A 454 -5.74 -0.56 -10.49
N LEU A 455 -6.26 -1.75 -10.18
CA LEU A 455 -7.55 -1.90 -9.51
C LEU A 455 -7.51 -1.47 -8.04
N THR A 456 -6.47 -1.86 -7.30
CA THR A 456 -6.33 -1.61 -5.86
C THR A 456 -5.87 -0.18 -5.54
N PHE A 457 -4.92 0.38 -6.30
CA PHE A 457 -4.28 1.64 -5.93
C PHE A 457 -5.10 2.89 -6.28
N ASP A 458 -4.62 4.03 -5.78
CA ASP A 458 -5.23 5.35 -5.93
C ASP A 458 -4.96 5.99 -7.31
N VAL A 459 -5.30 7.26 -7.48
CA VAL A 459 -5.11 8.00 -8.75
C VAL A 459 -3.63 8.10 -9.15
N TYR A 460 -2.72 8.32 -8.19
CA TYR A 460 -1.29 8.34 -8.46
C TYR A 460 -0.78 6.94 -8.85
N GLY A 461 -1.11 5.90 -8.07
CA GLY A 461 -0.71 4.54 -8.40
C GLY A 461 -1.20 4.07 -9.78
N ARG A 462 -2.42 4.44 -10.18
CA ARG A 462 -2.94 4.17 -11.53
C ARG A 462 -2.19 4.93 -12.62
N GLN A 463 -1.84 6.20 -12.38
CA GLN A 463 -1.07 6.99 -13.34
C GLN A 463 0.29 6.33 -13.64
N GLU A 464 1.03 5.92 -12.62
CA GLU A 464 2.34 5.31 -12.79
C GLU A 464 2.25 3.90 -13.42
N VAL A 465 1.17 3.14 -13.19
CA VAL A 465 0.89 1.90 -13.92
C VAL A 465 0.72 2.19 -15.42
N VAL A 466 -0.15 3.14 -15.79
CA VAL A 466 -0.39 3.48 -17.21
C VAL A 466 0.87 4.07 -17.86
N GLY A 467 1.61 4.93 -17.16
CA GLY A 467 2.87 5.50 -17.63
C GLY A 467 3.94 4.43 -17.91
N ASN A 468 4.08 3.43 -17.04
CA ASN A 468 5.01 2.32 -17.27
C ASN A 468 4.60 1.46 -18.47
N LEU A 469 3.30 1.16 -18.63
CA LEU A 469 2.78 0.41 -19.79
C LEU A 469 3.03 1.15 -21.11
N VAL A 470 2.82 2.47 -21.14
CA VAL A 470 3.16 3.32 -22.30
C VAL A 470 4.67 3.35 -22.56
N THR A 471 5.49 3.36 -21.51
CA THR A 471 6.96 3.32 -21.61
C THR A 471 7.47 1.98 -22.18
N HIS A 472 6.87 0.86 -21.78
CA HIS A 472 7.14 -0.45 -22.38
C HIS A 472 6.77 -0.51 -23.87
N ILE A 473 5.69 0.16 -24.30
CA ILE A 473 5.34 0.27 -25.72
C ILE A 473 6.36 1.13 -26.48
N GLY A 474 6.81 2.23 -25.88
CA GLY A 474 7.86 3.10 -26.44
C GLY A 474 9.26 2.46 -26.50
N SER A 475 9.46 1.25 -25.96
CA SER A 475 10.75 0.54 -25.97
C SER A 475 11.12 -0.09 -27.32
N GLY A 476 10.13 -0.33 -28.20
CA GLY A 476 10.30 -1.10 -29.44
C GLY A 476 10.51 -2.61 -29.25
N SER A 477 10.52 -3.12 -28.02
CA SER A 477 10.67 -4.54 -27.69
C SER A 477 9.37 -5.29 -27.95
N ALA A 478 9.32 -6.12 -28.99
CA ALA A 478 8.06 -6.69 -29.52
C ALA A 478 7.20 -7.44 -28.48
N GLY A 479 7.83 -8.14 -27.52
CA GLY A 479 7.13 -8.83 -26.44
C GLY A 479 6.57 -7.88 -25.36
N GLU A 480 7.31 -6.83 -25.03
CA GLU A 480 6.86 -5.77 -24.10
C GLU A 480 5.71 -4.97 -24.72
N VAL A 481 5.83 -4.60 -26.00
CA VAL A 481 4.78 -3.90 -26.76
C VAL A 481 3.47 -4.68 -26.75
N GLU A 482 3.49 -5.97 -27.12
CA GLU A 482 2.27 -6.77 -27.20
C GLU A 482 1.63 -6.95 -25.81
N GLY A 483 2.42 -7.34 -24.80
CA GLY A 483 1.93 -7.55 -23.44
C GLY A 483 1.39 -6.26 -22.80
N SER A 484 2.03 -5.11 -23.02
CA SER A 484 1.53 -3.82 -22.52
C SER A 484 0.27 -3.34 -23.22
N LEU A 485 0.14 -3.56 -24.53
CA LEU A 485 -1.10 -3.26 -25.26
C LEU A 485 -2.25 -4.18 -24.83
N ASP A 486 -1.99 -5.46 -24.52
CA ASP A 486 -2.99 -6.37 -23.95
C ASP A 486 -3.44 -5.95 -22.54
N ILE A 487 -2.51 -5.53 -21.68
CA ILE A 487 -2.85 -5.00 -20.35
C ILE A 487 -3.72 -3.75 -20.48
N LEU A 488 -3.32 -2.77 -21.31
CA LEU A 488 -4.10 -1.55 -21.52
C LEU A 488 -5.49 -1.85 -22.12
N ALA A 489 -5.58 -2.75 -23.11
CA ALA A 489 -6.86 -3.14 -23.70
C ALA A 489 -7.80 -3.73 -22.65
N ARG A 490 -7.30 -4.69 -21.87
CA ARG A 490 -8.08 -5.37 -20.82
C ARG A 490 -8.48 -4.45 -19.67
N LEU A 491 -7.64 -3.47 -19.31
CA LEU A 491 -7.97 -2.43 -18.34
C LEU A 491 -9.05 -1.48 -18.85
N ILE A 492 -9.01 -1.12 -20.15
CA ILE A 492 -10.04 -0.30 -20.78
C ILE A 492 -11.36 -1.08 -20.90
N GLU A 493 -11.32 -2.35 -21.31
CA GLU A 493 -12.50 -3.23 -21.41
C GLU A 493 -13.20 -3.44 -20.05
N THR A 494 -12.43 -3.60 -18.97
CA THR A 494 -13.00 -3.87 -17.63
C THR A 494 -13.42 -2.59 -16.90
N ASP A 495 -12.64 -1.50 -17.02
CA ASP A 495 -12.70 -0.33 -16.15
C ASP A 495 -12.53 1.00 -16.91
N VAL A 496 -13.23 1.19 -18.05
CA VAL A 496 -13.23 2.44 -18.86
C VAL A 496 -13.21 3.71 -17.99
N GLN A 497 -14.09 3.77 -16.98
CA GLN A 497 -14.26 4.94 -16.09
C GLN A 497 -13.04 5.23 -15.20
N LYS A 498 -12.23 4.23 -14.85
CA LYS A 498 -10.96 4.43 -14.14
C LYS A 498 -9.82 4.74 -15.11
N MET A 499 -9.88 4.26 -16.35
CA MET A 499 -8.86 4.49 -17.39
C MET A 499 -8.98 5.87 -18.07
N ALA A 500 -10.19 6.41 -18.21
CA ALA A 500 -10.44 7.67 -18.93
C ALA A 500 -9.61 8.88 -18.44
N PRO A 501 -9.39 9.12 -17.13
CA PRO A 501 -8.49 10.19 -16.67
C PRO A 501 -7.04 10.08 -17.17
N PHE A 502 -6.62 8.89 -17.62
CA PHE A 502 -5.28 8.60 -18.12
C PHE A 502 -5.24 8.45 -19.66
N ALA A 503 -6.33 8.77 -20.37
CA ALA A 503 -6.39 8.66 -21.83
C ALA A 503 -5.30 9.47 -22.56
N VAL A 504 -4.83 10.58 -21.97
CA VAL A 504 -3.71 11.39 -22.49
C VAL A 504 -2.40 10.58 -22.60
N PHE A 505 -2.15 9.65 -21.67
CA PHE A 505 -0.98 8.77 -21.75
C PHE A 505 -1.12 7.74 -22.88
N VAL A 506 -2.29 7.12 -23.02
CA VAL A 506 -2.58 6.17 -24.12
C VAL A 506 -2.54 6.89 -25.48
N LYS A 507 -2.97 8.15 -25.54
CA LYS A 507 -2.84 9.03 -26.72
C LYS A 507 -1.37 9.24 -27.11
N GLY A 508 -0.46 9.36 -26.14
CA GLY A 508 0.98 9.46 -26.37
C GLY A 508 1.58 8.25 -27.11
N VAL A 509 0.89 7.11 -27.14
CA VAL A 509 1.32 5.94 -27.95
C VAL A 509 1.26 6.24 -29.46
N LEU A 510 0.47 7.24 -29.89
CA LEU A 510 0.36 7.62 -31.30
C LEU A 510 1.68 8.14 -31.89
N ASP A 511 2.57 8.71 -31.07
CA ASP A 511 3.90 9.16 -31.53
C ASP A 511 4.85 7.99 -31.86
N TYR A 512 4.54 6.77 -31.38
CA TYR A 512 5.32 5.55 -31.64
C TYR A 512 4.72 4.67 -32.75
N LEU A 513 3.66 5.10 -33.44
CA LEU A 513 2.98 4.34 -34.51
C LEU A 513 3.94 3.76 -35.57
N ASP A 514 5.04 4.45 -35.87
CA ASP A 514 6.02 4.01 -36.87
C ASP A 514 6.79 2.74 -36.49
N GLN A 515 6.75 2.34 -35.21
CA GLN A 515 7.36 1.13 -34.64
C GLN A 515 6.38 -0.04 -34.50
N LEU A 516 5.06 0.21 -34.59
CA LEU A 516 4.02 -0.77 -34.30
C LEU A 516 3.63 -1.61 -35.53
N THR A 517 3.25 -2.87 -35.29
CA THR A 517 2.66 -3.74 -36.33
C THR A 517 1.22 -3.36 -36.64
N THR A 518 0.68 -3.78 -37.79
CA THR A 518 -0.72 -3.49 -38.17
C THR A 518 -1.74 -3.99 -37.15
N ALA A 519 -1.49 -5.14 -36.51
CA ALA A 519 -2.34 -5.67 -35.43
C ALA A 519 -2.32 -4.77 -34.18
N GLN A 520 -1.14 -4.30 -33.79
CA GLN A 520 -0.96 -3.40 -32.64
C GLN A 520 -1.55 -2.01 -32.90
N ILE A 521 -1.42 -1.50 -34.13
CA ILE A 521 -2.07 -0.25 -34.57
C ILE A 521 -3.59 -0.40 -34.50
N ARG A 522 -4.16 -1.51 -34.99
CA ARG A 522 -5.60 -1.79 -34.89
C ARG A 522 -6.07 -1.85 -33.43
N LYS A 523 -5.32 -2.53 -32.55
CA LYS A 523 -5.57 -2.60 -31.11
C LYS A 523 -5.53 -1.21 -30.45
N LEU A 524 -4.53 -0.39 -30.79
CA LEU A 524 -4.39 0.99 -30.30
C LEU A 524 -5.56 1.89 -30.72
N TYR A 525 -5.91 1.95 -32.00
CA TYR A 525 -7.04 2.76 -32.45
C TYR A 525 -8.37 2.27 -31.86
N SER A 526 -8.54 0.96 -31.66
CA SER A 526 -9.72 0.41 -30.97
C SER A 526 -9.79 0.88 -29.51
N MET A 527 -8.68 0.83 -28.75
CA MET A 527 -8.60 1.35 -27.38
C MET A 527 -8.92 2.84 -27.30
N LEU A 528 -8.29 3.65 -28.15
CA LEU A 528 -8.50 5.09 -28.19
C LEU A 528 -9.94 5.45 -28.61
N SER A 529 -10.56 4.67 -29.49
CA SER A 529 -11.97 4.85 -29.85
C SER A 529 -12.91 4.51 -28.69
N VAL A 530 -12.62 3.47 -27.90
CA VAL A 530 -13.40 3.17 -26.68
C VAL A 530 -13.29 4.31 -25.67
N LEU A 531 -12.07 4.81 -25.41
CA LEU A 531 -11.85 5.94 -24.50
C LEU A 531 -12.52 7.23 -24.98
N GLY A 532 -12.37 7.57 -26.26
CA GLY A 532 -12.85 8.81 -26.86
C GLY A 532 -14.36 8.88 -27.06
N PHE A 533 -15.02 7.76 -27.41
CA PHE A 533 -16.44 7.76 -27.80
C PHE A 533 -17.40 7.18 -26.74
N LYS A 534 -16.95 6.26 -25.86
CA LYS A 534 -17.83 5.73 -24.79
C LYS A 534 -17.89 6.59 -23.52
N ASN A 535 -17.00 7.59 -23.38
CA ASN A 535 -16.99 8.49 -22.23
C ASN A 535 -17.62 9.85 -22.56
N ALA A 536 -18.95 9.92 -22.49
CA ALA A 536 -19.73 11.07 -22.94
C ALA A 536 -19.32 12.39 -22.27
N GLY A 537 -18.83 13.35 -23.05
CA GLY A 537 -18.72 14.75 -22.68
C GLY A 537 -17.41 15.23 -22.03
N ARG A 538 -16.29 14.48 -22.10
CA ARG A 538 -14.98 14.95 -21.58
C ARG A 538 -13.83 15.07 -22.59
N ASP A 539 -13.70 14.18 -23.57
CA ASP A 539 -12.49 14.08 -24.42
C ASP A 539 -12.74 14.36 -25.92
N SER A 540 -13.45 15.43 -26.27
CA SER A 540 -13.56 15.87 -27.68
C SER A 540 -12.19 16.14 -28.32
N MET A 541 -11.23 16.65 -27.54
CA MET A 541 -9.84 16.86 -27.95
C MET A 541 -9.16 15.57 -28.43
N LEU A 542 -9.45 14.41 -27.81
CA LEU A 542 -8.93 13.12 -28.25
C LEU A 542 -9.52 12.73 -29.63
N GLN A 543 -10.83 12.91 -29.79
CA GLN A 543 -11.52 12.64 -31.05
C GLN A 543 -10.99 13.52 -32.19
N ASP A 544 -10.83 14.83 -31.94
CA ASP A 544 -10.29 15.79 -32.89
C ASP A 544 -8.85 15.43 -33.32
N GLU A 545 -7.97 15.13 -32.37
CA GLU A 545 -6.60 14.72 -32.66
C GLU A 545 -6.54 13.41 -33.46
N MET A 546 -7.36 12.41 -33.13
CA MET A 546 -7.48 11.17 -33.92
C MET A 546 -7.92 11.48 -35.36
N HIS A 547 -8.98 12.30 -35.54
CA HIS A 547 -9.45 12.70 -36.87
C HIS A 547 -8.42 13.53 -37.64
N ILE A 548 -7.61 14.36 -36.98
CA ILE A 548 -6.51 15.11 -37.61
C ILE A 548 -5.39 14.17 -38.06
N LEU A 549 -4.96 13.24 -37.20
CA LEU A 549 -3.91 12.27 -37.50
C LEU A 549 -4.32 11.32 -38.65
N ILE A 550 -5.54 10.80 -38.62
CA ILE A 550 -6.11 9.96 -39.69
C ILE A 550 -6.14 10.74 -41.01
N ARG A 551 -6.61 12.00 -41.02
CA ARG A 551 -6.57 12.86 -42.22
C ARG A 551 -5.15 13.05 -42.76
N LYS A 552 -4.17 13.27 -41.88
CA LYS A 552 -2.74 13.42 -42.24
C LYS A 552 -2.16 12.13 -42.84
N GLN A 553 -2.48 10.97 -42.27
CA GLN A 553 -2.06 9.65 -42.75
C GLN A 553 -2.69 9.30 -44.12
N LEU A 554 -4.01 9.48 -44.27
CA LEU A 554 -4.73 9.25 -45.52
C LEU A 554 -4.31 10.19 -46.65
N SER A 555 -3.80 11.39 -46.32
CA SER A 555 -3.27 12.35 -47.29
C SER A 555 -1.82 12.07 -47.70
N ASN A 556 -1.15 11.09 -47.08
CA ASN A 556 0.22 10.73 -47.42
C ASN A 556 0.25 9.84 -48.69
N ASN A 557 1.29 10.03 -49.52
CA ASN A 557 1.55 9.20 -50.70
C ASN A 557 2.29 7.90 -50.36
N ASP A 558 2.98 7.85 -49.22
CA ASP A 558 3.63 6.62 -48.72
C ASP A 558 2.57 5.58 -48.26
N PRO A 559 2.55 4.36 -48.84
CA PRO A 559 1.61 3.32 -48.47
C PRO A 559 1.71 2.88 -47.00
N LYS A 560 2.89 3.02 -46.34
CA LYS A 560 3.05 2.71 -44.92
C LYS A 560 2.09 3.52 -44.06
N TYR A 561 2.06 4.84 -44.26
CA TYR A 561 1.20 5.76 -43.52
C TYR A 561 -0.25 5.71 -44.00
N LYS A 562 -0.50 5.54 -45.30
CA LYS A 562 -1.88 5.39 -45.81
C LYS A 562 -2.57 4.17 -45.20
N ARG A 563 -1.85 3.04 -45.06
CA ARG A 563 -2.31 1.84 -44.32
C ARG A 563 -2.69 2.15 -42.86
N MET A 564 -1.90 2.96 -42.14
CA MET A 564 -2.25 3.38 -40.78
C MET A 564 -3.56 4.18 -40.76
N GLY A 565 -3.72 5.10 -41.71
CA GLY A 565 -4.92 5.94 -41.82
C GLY A 565 -6.19 5.14 -42.13
N VAL A 566 -6.10 4.12 -43.00
CA VAL A 566 -7.21 3.20 -43.30
C VAL A 566 -7.61 2.40 -42.05
N ILE A 567 -6.66 1.73 -41.40
CA ILE A 567 -6.92 0.95 -40.17
C ILE A 567 -7.51 1.84 -39.07
N GLY A 568 -6.89 2.99 -38.82
CA GLY A 568 -7.33 3.93 -37.78
C GLY A 568 -8.73 4.49 -38.04
N ALA A 569 -9.06 4.79 -39.30
CA ALA A 569 -10.39 5.25 -39.66
C ALA A 569 -11.46 4.17 -39.51
N VAL A 570 -11.19 2.92 -39.93
CA VAL A 570 -12.15 1.82 -39.79
C VAL A 570 -12.38 1.47 -38.31
N MET A 571 -11.36 1.55 -37.45
CA MET A 571 -11.53 1.41 -36.00
C MET A 571 -12.31 2.57 -35.36
N VAL A 572 -12.15 3.80 -35.85
CA VAL A 572 -12.98 4.96 -35.42
C VAL A 572 -14.43 4.81 -35.88
N VAL A 573 -14.67 4.31 -37.10
CA VAL A 573 -16.01 3.94 -37.58
C VAL A 573 -16.63 2.87 -36.67
N GLN A 574 -15.88 1.81 -36.34
CA GLN A 574 -16.34 0.79 -35.39
C GLN A 574 -16.68 1.41 -34.02
N GLY A 575 -15.84 2.31 -33.50
CA GLY A 575 -16.06 2.95 -32.20
C GLY A 575 -17.24 3.91 -32.14
N LEU A 576 -17.54 4.62 -33.23
CA LEU A 576 -18.69 5.52 -33.35
C LEU A 576 -20.01 4.77 -33.64
N ALA A 577 -19.95 3.71 -34.44
CA ALA A 577 -21.13 2.94 -34.84
C ALA A 577 -21.49 1.81 -33.86
N ALA A 578 -20.58 1.42 -32.95
CA ALA A 578 -20.88 0.57 -31.81
C ALA A 578 -21.73 1.33 -30.78
N GLY A 579 -23.03 1.44 -31.07
CA GLY A 579 -24.02 2.14 -30.24
C GLY A 579 -24.03 1.68 -28.78
N SER A 580 -24.57 2.52 -27.90
CA SER A 580 -24.50 2.44 -26.43
C SER A 580 -25.16 1.20 -25.82
N SER A 581 -24.58 0.02 -26.06
CA SER A 581 -25.16 -1.30 -25.85
C SER A 581 -24.92 -1.89 -24.46
N ASN A 582 -24.72 -1.04 -23.43
CA ASN A 582 -24.34 -1.48 -22.09
C ASN A 582 -24.91 -0.66 -20.91
N ASP A 583 -25.75 0.36 -21.16
CA ASP A 583 -26.37 1.15 -20.09
C ASP A 583 -27.71 0.54 -19.62
N ALA A 584 -27.65 -0.75 -19.30
CA ALA A 584 -28.79 -1.55 -18.84
C ALA A 584 -29.03 -1.35 -17.33
N SER A 585 -29.24 -0.10 -16.88
CA SER A 585 -29.46 0.22 -15.47
C SER A 585 -30.81 0.89 -15.20
N LEU A 586 -31.80 0.05 -14.92
CA LEU A 586 -32.88 0.28 -13.95
C LEU A 586 -33.60 1.66 -13.98
N ASP A 587 -34.48 1.85 -14.96
CA ASP A 587 -35.82 2.36 -14.63
C ASP A 587 -36.90 1.62 -15.45
N GLY A 588 -38.08 1.45 -14.87
CA GLY A 588 -39.13 0.56 -15.35
C GLY A 588 -40.28 1.30 -16.02
N SER A 589 -40.13 1.65 -17.30
CA SER A 589 -41.25 2.07 -18.16
C SER A 589 -41.33 1.19 -19.41
N VAL A 590 -42.55 0.74 -19.73
CA VAL A 590 -42.81 -0.15 -20.86
C VAL A 590 -43.22 0.70 -22.07
N ASP A 591 -42.39 0.68 -23.09
CA ASP A 591 -42.85 0.73 -24.49
C ASP A 591 -41.91 -0.10 -25.36
N THR A 592 -42.45 -0.73 -26.39
CA THR A 592 -41.73 -1.70 -27.25
C THR A 592 -41.40 -1.11 -28.61
N SER A 593 -40.23 -1.48 -29.14
CA SER A 593 -39.78 -1.34 -30.55
C SER A 593 -38.86 -0.17 -30.95
N ASP A 594 -38.22 0.54 -30.02
CA ASP A 594 -37.06 1.38 -30.36
C ASP A 594 -35.77 0.55 -30.36
N THR A 595 -35.30 0.16 -31.54
CA THR A 595 -33.93 -0.32 -31.74
C THR A 595 -32.93 0.78 -31.39
N SER A 596 -31.80 0.43 -30.78
CA SER A 596 -30.77 1.37 -30.30
C SER A 596 -30.07 2.13 -31.44
N ASN A 597 -30.76 3.13 -31.98
CA ASN A 597 -30.32 3.95 -33.10
C ASN A 597 -29.25 4.96 -32.65
N ILE A 598 -28.21 5.10 -33.48
CA ILE A 598 -27.21 6.17 -33.31
C ILE A 598 -27.84 7.53 -33.62
N THR A 599 -27.27 8.61 -33.08
CA THR A 599 -27.75 9.96 -33.40
C THR A 599 -27.41 10.32 -34.84
N ASP A 600 -28.28 11.10 -35.48
CA ASP A 600 -28.13 11.58 -36.87
C ASP A 600 -26.78 12.29 -37.11
N ASP A 601 -26.27 13.02 -36.12
CA ASP A 601 -24.95 13.66 -36.21
C ASP A 601 -23.78 12.67 -36.14
N VAL A 602 -23.88 11.60 -35.34
CA VAL A 602 -22.89 10.51 -35.32
C VAL A 602 -22.96 9.71 -36.63
N TYR A 603 -24.15 9.45 -37.17
CA TYR A 603 -24.32 8.80 -38.47
C TYR A 603 -23.67 9.63 -39.59
N LYS A 604 -23.91 10.94 -39.64
CA LYS A 604 -23.23 11.87 -40.57
C LYS A 604 -21.71 11.85 -40.39
N GLN A 605 -21.20 11.82 -39.16
CA GLN A 605 -19.76 11.75 -38.88
C GLN A 605 -19.14 10.44 -39.41
N VAL A 606 -19.81 9.30 -39.19
CA VAL A 606 -19.39 7.98 -39.70
C VAL A 606 -19.40 7.95 -41.23
N VAL A 607 -20.50 8.34 -41.88
CA VAL A 607 -20.61 8.35 -43.35
C VAL A 607 -19.63 9.34 -43.99
N SER A 608 -19.36 10.49 -43.34
CA SER A 608 -18.33 11.45 -43.78
C SER A 608 -16.92 10.85 -43.70
N LEU A 609 -16.59 10.14 -42.62
CA LEU A 609 -15.31 9.45 -42.48
C LEU A 609 -15.17 8.31 -43.50
N LEU A 610 -16.19 7.48 -43.70
CA LEU A 610 -16.18 6.42 -44.71
C LEU A 610 -15.90 6.97 -46.12
N LYS A 611 -16.63 8.02 -46.54
CA LYS A 611 -16.43 8.68 -47.84
C LYS A 611 -15.02 9.29 -48.00
N LEU A 612 -14.46 9.84 -46.92
CA LEU A 612 -13.06 10.32 -46.90
C LEU A 612 -12.05 9.19 -47.09
N VAL A 613 -12.26 8.04 -46.45
CA VAL A 613 -11.33 6.89 -46.55
C VAL A 613 -11.43 6.27 -47.93
N ILE A 614 -12.64 6.02 -48.44
CA ILE A 614 -12.88 5.49 -49.80
C ILE A 614 -12.19 6.36 -50.85
N SER A 615 -12.38 7.68 -50.80
CA SER A 615 -11.78 8.61 -51.78
C SER A 615 -10.25 8.78 -51.65
N SER A 616 -9.66 8.53 -50.47
CA SER A 616 -8.20 8.44 -50.30
C SER A 616 -7.63 7.10 -50.79
N ALA A 617 -8.36 6.01 -50.53
CA ALA A 617 -8.00 4.64 -50.87
C ALA A 617 -8.07 4.39 -52.38
N ALA A 618 -9.09 4.93 -53.08
CA ALA A 618 -9.31 4.78 -54.52
C ALA A 618 -8.12 5.18 -55.43
N ARG A 619 -7.10 5.87 -54.90
CA ARG A 619 -5.83 6.19 -55.58
C ARG A 619 -4.75 5.11 -55.42
N SER A 620 -5.03 4.00 -54.74
CA SER A 620 -4.11 2.87 -54.53
C SER A 620 -4.90 1.58 -54.30
N ALA A 621 -4.79 0.64 -55.24
CA ALA A 621 -5.48 -0.64 -55.14
C ALA A 621 -5.19 -1.40 -53.83
N GLU A 622 -3.95 -1.33 -53.33
CA GLU A 622 -3.55 -1.95 -52.06
C GLU A 622 -4.26 -1.31 -50.84
N ALA A 623 -4.54 0.00 -50.90
CA ALA A 623 -5.28 0.70 -49.85
C ALA A 623 -6.79 0.42 -49.91
N SER A 624 -7.35 0.26 -51.12
CA SER A 624 -8.76 -0.15 -51.31
C SER A 624 -8.98 -1.60 -50.87
N ALA A 625 -8.12 -2.52 -51.28
CA ALA A 625 -8.13 -3.92 -50.82
C ALA A 625 -8.08 -4.02 -49.29
N LEU A 626 -7.16 -3.30 -48.65
CA LEU A 626 -7.08 -3.22 -47.19
C LEU A 626 -8.36 -2.65 -46.55
N LEU A 627 -8.94 -1.58 -47.12
CA LEU A 627 -10.19 -1.01 -46.62
C LEU A 627 -11.31 -2.05 -46.63
N MET A 628 -11.41 -2.84 -47.70
CA MET A 628 -12.42 -3.89 -47.82
C MET A 628 -12.21 -5.00 -46.80
N ASP A 629 -10.98 -5.49 -46.61
CA ASP A 629 -10.66 -6.50 -45.58
C ASP A 629 -10.90 -6.02 -44.14
N GLU A 630 -10.57 -4.75 -43.82
CA GLU A 630 -10.82 -4.18 -42.50
C GLU A 630 -12.33 -3.99 -42.25
N LEU A 631 -13.10 -3.50 -43.24
CA LEU A 631 -14.56 -3.38 -43.14
C LEU A 631 -15.21 -4.76 -42.99
N ALA A 632 -14.79 -5.75 -43.78
CA ALA A 632 -15.29 -7.12 -43.69
C ALA A 632 -15.01 -7.71 -42.31
N THR A 633 -13.84 -7.42 -41.73
CA THR A 633 -13.46 -7.82 -40.36
C THR A 633 -14.32 -7.14 -39.28
N VAL A 634 -14.79 -5.90 -39.51
CA VAL A 634 -15.67 -5.19 -38.57
C VAL A 634 -17.13 -5.67 -38.67
N ILE A 635 -17.64 -5.87 -39.88
CA ILE A 635 -18.98 -6.43 -40.13
C ILE A 635 -19.06 -7.87 -39.62
N GLN A 636 -18.03 -8.69 -39.86
CA GLN A 636 -17.94 -10.07 -39.33
C GLN A 636 -18.07 -10.11 -37.80
N LYS A 637 -17.52 -9.14 -37.07
CA LYS A 637 -17.67 -9.02 -35.60
C LYS A 637 -19.08 -8.59 -35.14
N GLY A 638 -19.89 -7.95 -36.00
CA GLY A 638 -21.23 -7.48 -35.65
C GLY A 638 -21.24 -6.40 -34.57
N CYS A 639 -20.27 -5.48 -34.60
CA CYS A 639 -20.14 -4.39 -33.65
C CYS A 639 -20.64 -3.03 -34.19
N LEU A 640 -21.37 -3.02 -35.31
CA LEU A 640 -21.89 -1.80 -35.93
C LEU A 640 -23.39 -1.66 -35.68
N ASN A 641 -23.92 -0.46 -35.83
CA ASN A 641 -25.36 -0.22 -35.89
C ASN A 641 -25.88 -0.54 -37.30
N ARG A 642 -27.04 -1.19 -37.38
CA ARG A 642 -27.71 -1.62 -38.63
C ARG A 642 -27.82 -0.54 -39.70
N GLN A 643 -27.96 0.74 -39.35
CA GLN A 643 -27.98 1.85 -40.32
C GLN A 643 -26.64 2.06 -41.02
N VAL A 644 -25.53 1.91 -40.29
CA VAL A 644 -24.16 1.99 -40.84
C VAL A 644 -23.84 0.72 -41.63
N GLU A 645 -24.26 -0.44 -41.15
CA GLU A 645 -24.12 -1.71 -41.89
C GLU A 645 -24.85 -1.64 -43.23
N SER A 646 -26.15 -1.31 -43.23
CA SER A 646 -26.94 -1.18 -44.47
C SER A 646 -26.32 -0.18 -45.45
N TRP A 647 -25.84 0.98 -44.96
CA TRP A 647 -25.15 1.95 -45.82
C TRP A 647 -23.87 1.37 -46.45
N ILE A 648 -23.10 0.54 -45.73
CA ILE A 648 -21.93 -0.14 -46.32
C ILE A 648 -22.39 -1.17 -47.35
N CYS A 649 -23.37 -2.03 -47.02
CA CYS A 649 -23.87 -3.08 -47.92
C CYS A 649 -24.38 -2.50 -49.25
N GLU A 650 -25.27 -1.50 -49.21
CA GLU A 650 -25.84 -0.84 -50.39
C GLU A 650 -24.75 -0.32 -51.35
N ASN A 651 -23.66 0.25 -50.83
CA ASN A 651 -22.57 0.73 -51.68
C ASN A 651 -21.68 -0.42 -52.18
N VAL A 652 -21.46 -1.46 -51.38
CA VAL A 652 -20.59 -2.61 -51.72
C VAL A 652 -21.18 -3.47 -52.84
N ILE A 653 -22.49 -3.74 -52.82
CA ILE A 653 -23.19 -4.57 -53.81
C ILE A 653 -23.10 -3.92 -55.20
N ASN A 654 -23.57 -2.68 -55.32
CA ASN A 654 -23.54 -1.92 -56.57
C ASN A 654 -22.10 -1.76 -57.08
N ASP A 655 -21.15 -1.39 -56.21
CA ASP A 655 -19.74 -1.26 -56.59
C ASP A 655 -19.12 -2.60 -57.07
N PHE A 656 -19.54 -3.77 -56.53
CA PHE A 656 -19.00 -5.06 -56.97
C PHE A 656 -19.51 -5.44 -58.35
N GLN A 657 -20.81 -5.22 -58.60
CA GLN A 657 -21.44 -5.47 -59.89
C GLN A 657 -20.80 -4.58 -60.98
N ASP A 658 -20.69 -3.27 -60.75
CA ASP A 658 -20.10 -2.31 -61.68
C ASP A 658 -18.58 -2.55 -61.93
N ASP A 659 -17.80 -2.90 -60.91
CA ASP A 659 -16.35 -3.07 -61.05
C ASP A 659 -15.95 -4.43 -61.65
N PHE A 660 -16.69 -5.52 -61.40
CA PHE A 660 -16.20 -6.89 -61.65
C PHE A 660 -17.11 -7.80 -62.48
N VAL A 661 -18.43 -7.58 -62.55
CA VAL A 661 -19.38 -8.52 -63.18
C VAL A 661 -19.70 -8.07 -64.61
N VAL A 662 -19.78 -9.02 -65.55
CA VAL A 662 -20.16 -8.79 -66.94
C VAL A 662 -21.08 -9.91 -67.45
N ASP A 663 -22.14 -9.54 -68.16
CA ASP A 663 -23.04 -10.47 -68.85
C ASP A 663 -22.34 -11.09 -70.07
N ILE A 664 -22.41 -12.42 -70.24
CA ILE A 664 -21.91 -13.09 -71.45
C ILE A 664 -23.01 -13.16 -72.50
N ASP A 665 -22.77 -12.48 -73.63
CA ASP A 665 -23.45 -12.75 -74.89
C ASP A 665 -22.74 -13.91 -75.62
N PRO A 666 -23.39 -15.09 -75.80
CA PRO A 666 -22.76 -16.24 -76.45
C PRO A 666 -22.34 -15.97 -77.91
N ALA A 667 -22.84 -14.89 -78.55
CA ALA A 667 -22.42 -14.49 -79.89
C ALA A 667 -21.09 -13.71 -79.95
N GLN A 668 -20.48 -13.33 -78.82
CA GLN A 668 -19.30 -12.42 -78.77
C GLN A 668 -18.02 -13.06 -78.24
N THR A 669 -17.96 -14.39 -78.18
CA THR A 669 -16.93 -15.19 -77.48
C THR A 669 -15.49 -15.09 -78.02
N SER A 670 -15.23 -14.49 -79.18
CA SER A 670 -13.89 -14.43 -79.80
C SER A 670 -13.22 -13.04 -79.74
N THR A 671 -13.09 -12.45 -78.55
CA THR A 671 -12.42 -11.14 -78.35
C THR A 671 -11.00 -11.32 -77.81
N SER A 672 -9.98 -10.93 -78.57
CA SER A 672 -8.59 -10.96 -78.08
C SER A 672 -8.22 -9.69 -77.31
N VAL A 673 -7.67 -9.86 -76.11
CA VAL A 673 -7.21 -8.77 -75.25
C VAL A 673 -5.72 -8.94 -74.97
N ALA A 674 -4.94 -7.90 -75.30
CA ALA A 674 -3.48 -7.86 -75.14
C ALA A 674 -2.70 -9.03 -75.79
N GLY A 675 -3.28 -9.67 -76.82
CA GLY A 675 -2.68 -10.82 -77.53
C GLY A 675 -2.98 -12.18 -76.90
N LEU A 676 -3.81 -12.23 -75.85
CA LEU A 676 -4.44 -13.45 -75.35
C LEU A 676 -5.85 -13.59 -75.92
N GLU A 677 -6.33 -14.82 -76.03
CA GLU A 677 -7.70 -15.15 -76.40
C GLU A 677 -8.57 -15.17 -75.12
N MET A 678 -9.68 -14.43 -75.12
CA MET A 678 -10.64 -14.48 -74.02
C MET A 678 -11.55 -15.70 -74.20
N SER A 679 -11.78 -16.45 -73.14
CA SER A 679 -12.78 -17.52 -73.07
C SER A 679 -13.29 -17.63 -71.64
N LEU A 680 -14.54 -18.11 -71.47
CA LEU A 680 -15.03 -18.56 -70.18
C LEU A 680 -14.25 -19.83 -69.78
N GLN A 681 -13.87 -19.95 -68.51
CA GLN A 681 -13.07 -21.04 -67.98
C GLN A 681 -13.49 -21.33 -66.53
N PHE A 682 -13.58 -22.60 -66.16
CA PHE A 682 -13.87 -23.08 -64.79
C PHE A 682 -15.24 -22.67 -64.19
N GLY A 683 -16.23 -22.33 -65.02
CA GLY A 683 -17.64 -22.33 -64.60
C GLY A 683 -18.14 -23.74 -64.26
N LEU A 684 -19.20 -23.84 -63.46
CA LEU A 684 -19.83 -25.11 -63.07
C LEU A 684 -21.04 -25.45 -63.96
N ASP A 685 -21.71 -24.41 -64.42
CA ASP A 685 -23.00 -24.36 -65.12
C ASP A 685 -22.88 -24.73 -66.62
N GLU A 686 -23.99 -25.12 -67.24
CA GLU A 686 -24.08 -25.20 -68.71
C GLU A 686 -24.28 -23.78 -69.30
N GLU A 687 -23.52 -23.43 -70.35
CA GLU A 687 -23.57 -22.11 -71.00
C GLU A 687 -24.98 -21.80 -71.55
N ASN A 688 -25.66 -20.80 -70.98
CA ASN A 688 -27.04 -20.43 -71.30
C ASN A 688 -27.19 -18.91 -71.51
N ASP A 689 -28.30 -18.48 -72.13
CA ASP A 689 -28.63 -17.05 -72.28
C ASP A 689 -28.77 -16.37 -70.92
N GLY A 690 -27.80 -15.53 -70.55
CA GLY A 690 -27.78 -14.79 -69.28
C GLY A 690 -26.71 -15.21 -68.26
N THR A 691 -25.76 -16.08 -68.61
CA THR A 691 -24.60 -16.40 -67.74
C THR A 691 -23.78 -15.14 -67.43
N ILE A 692 -23.58 -14.84 -66.14
CA ILE A 692 -22.68 -13.78 -65.68
C ILE A 692 -21.24 -14.30 -65.50
N ALA A 693 -20.24 -13.43 -65.62
CA ALA A 693 -18.84 -13.79 -65.35
C ALA A 693 -18.01 -12.65 -64.77
N ILE A 694 -16.90 -13.02 -64.12
CA ILE A 694 -15.95 -12.08 -63.53
C ILE A 694 -14.92 -11.61 -64.58
N ASN A 695 -14.82 -10.29 -64.77
CA ASN A 695 -14.10 -9.62 -65.86
C ASN A 695 -12.55 -9.61 -65.72
N LEU A 696 -11.94 -10.75 -65.36
CA LEU A 696 -10.58 -10.80 -64.85
C LEU A 696 -9.50 -10.45 -65.90
N LEU A 697 -9.58 -11.00 -67.11
CA LEU A 697 -8.54 -10.83 -68.13
C LEU A 697 -8.43 -9.36 -68.62
N PRO A 698 -9.53 -8.64 -68.95
CA PRO A 698 -9.48 -7.22 -69.25
C PRO A 698 -8.97 -6.35 -68.10
N LEU A 699 -9.35 -6.64 -66.85
CA LEU A 699 -8.87 -5.91 -65.67
C LEU A 699 -7.37 -6.12 -65.41
N VAL A 700 -6.83 -7.31 -65.67
CA VAL A 700 -5.36 -7.54 -65.63
C VAL A 700 -4.65 -6.80 -66.77
N ALA A 701 -5.22 -6.82 -67.98
CA ALA A 701 -4.64 -6.23 -69.18
C ALA A 701 -4.73 -4.68 -69.25
N SER A 702 -5.66 -4.05 -68.51
CA SER A 702 -5.74 -2.60 -68.35
C SER A 702 -4.72 -2.11 -67.31
N ASN A 703 -4.64 -2.80 -66.16
CA ASN A 703 -3.69 -2.48 -65.09
C ASN A 703 -2.23 -2.62 -65.54
N SER A 704 -1.91 -3.61 -66.38
CA SER A 704 -0.53 -3.80 -66.88
C SER A 704 -0.07 -2.62 -67.75
N LYS A 705 -0.96 -1.99 -68.51
CA LYS A 705 -0.65 -0.82 -69.37
C LYS A 705 -0.49 0.46 -68.57
N THR A 706 -1.43 0.75 -67.67
CA THR A 706 -1.35 1.95 -66.80
C THR A 706 -0.10 1.95 -65.92
N ARG A 707 0.39 0.77 -65.51
CA ARG A 707 1.65 0.60 -64.76
C ARG A 707 2.92 0.85 -65.58
N VAL A 708 2.83 0.94 -66.91
CA VAL A 708 3.93 1.28 -67.82
C VAL A 708 3.88 2.76 -68.22
N ASP A 709 2.69 3.28 -68.55
CA ASP A 709 2.54 4.60 -69.17
C ASP A 709 2.52 5.78 -68.16
N ASN A 710 2.36 5.52 -66.85
CA ASN A 710 2.40 6.53 -65.78
C ASN A 710 1.40 7.71 -65.90
N VAL A 711 0.37 7.58 -66.75
CA VAL A 711 -0.65 8.63 -66.95
C VAL A 711 -1.66 8.63 -65.80
N ALA A 712 -1.56 9.60 -64.90
CA ALA A 712 -2.48 9.79 -63.79
C ALA A 712 -3.84 10.37 -64.24
N THR A 713 -4.67 9.56 -64.92
CA THR A 713 -6.09 9.85 -65.13
C THR A 713 -6.82 9.81 -63.79
N GLY A 714 -7.45 10.92 -63.37
CA GLY A 714 -8.06 11.08 -62.05
C GLY A 714 -9.40 10.35 -61.83
N GLN A 715 -9.54 9.12 -62.32
CA GLN A 715 -10.74 8.30 -62.21
C GLN A 715 -10.52 7.09 -61.27
N ARG A 716 -11.61 6.44 -60.84
CA ARG A 716 -11.62 5.16 -60.10
C ARG A 716 -10.87 4.11 -60.94
N GLN A 717 -9.71 3.63 -60.46
CA GLN A 717 -8.96 2.59 -61.13
C GLN A 717 -9.30 1.22 -60.53
N VAL A 718 -10.23 0.52 -61.17
CA VAL A 718 -10.59 -0.86 -60.82
C VAL A 718 -9.37 -1.76 -60.96
N SER A 719 -9.16 -2.66 -59.99
CA SER A 719 -7.97 -3.50 -59.91
C SER A 719 -8.35 -4.91 -59.46
N PRO A 720 -7.85 -5.98 -60.12
CA PRO A 720 -8.13 -7.36 -59.72
C PRO A 720 -7.51 -7.72 -58.34
N VAL A 721 -6.63 -6.88 -57.79
CA VAL A 721 -6.13 -7.00 -56.41
C VAL A 721 -7.26 -6.76 -55.38
N CYS A 722 -8.27 -5.97 -55.73
CA CYS A 722 -9.42 -5.69 -54.87
C CYS A 722 -10.49 -6.80 -54.91
N LEU A 723 -10.53 -7.64 -55.96
CA LEU A 723 -11.60 -8.60 -56.22
C LEU A 723 -11.91 -9.50 -55.00
N ALA A 724 -10.90 -10.15 -54.42
CA ALA A 724 -11.10 -11.08 -53.31
C ALA A 724 -11.46 -10.38 -51.98
N PRO A 725 -10.81 -9.27 -51.57
CA PRO A 725 -11.28 -8.47 -50.42
C PRO A 725 -12.68 -7.88 -50.60
N HIS A 726 -13.05 -7.46 -51.82
CA HIS A 726 -14.39 -6.93 -52.12
C HIS A 726 -15.45 -8.04 -52.07
N PHE A 727 -15.17 -9.21 -52.67
CA PHE A 727 -16.05 -10.38 -52.56
C PHE A 727 -16.19 -10.86 -51.10
N ARG A 728 -15.09 -10.84 -50.32
CA ARG A 728 -15.16 -11.09 -48.87
C ARG A 728 -16.08 -10.09 -48.18
N LEU A 729 -15.97 -8.81 -48.49
CA LEU A 729 -16.83 -7.77 -47.92
C LEU A 729 -18.30 -8.00 -48.30
N LEU A 730 -18.58 -8.27 -49.58
CA LEU A 730 -19.91 -8.62 -50.09
C LEU A 730 -20.51 -9.82 -49.35
N GLN A 731 -19.78 -10.93 -49.23
CA GLN A 731 -20.22 -12.11 -48.49
C GLN A 731 -20.52 -11.82 -47.00
N MET A 732 -19.73 -10.94 -46.36
CA MET A 732 -19.99 -10.53 -44.98
C MET A 732 -21.17 -9.54 -44.86
N CYS A 733 -21.48 -8.78 -45.91
CA CYS A 733 -22.67 -7.93 -46.00
C CYS A 733 -23.93 -8.80 -46.14
N GLU A 734 -23.97 -9.70 -47.12
CA GLU A 734 -25.12 -10.58 -47.38
C GLU A 734 -25.49 -11.44 -46.17
N GLY A 735 -24.52 -12.21 -45.67
CA GLY A 735 -24.70 -13.05 -44.48
C GLY A 735 -24.99 -12.26 -43.18
N ARG A 736 -25.06 -10.93 -43.24
CA ARG A 736 -25.51 -10.04 -42.14
C ARG A 736 -26.85 -9.35 -42.41
N GLN A 737 -27.24 -9.15 -43.68
CA GLN A 737 -28.57 -8.65 -44.03
C GLN A 737 -29.61 -9.77 -44.05
N HIS A 738 -29.19 -10.98 -44.42
CA HIS A 738 -30.04 -12.14 -44.66
C HIS A 738 -29.80 -13.29 -43.63
N ASP A 739 -29.38 -12.95 -42.40
CA ASP A 739 -29.18 -13.88 -41.25
C ASP A 739 -28.32 -15.14 -41.53
N GLY A 740 -27.43 -15.05 -42.51
CA GLY A 740 -26.51 -16.13 -42.91
C GLY A 740 -26.87 -16.83 -44.22
N ASP A 741 -28.01 -16.47 -44.81
CA ASP A 741 -28.35 -16.80 -46.20
C ASP A 741 -27.47 -16.01 -47.18
N LEU A 742 -27.26 -16.57 -48.38
CA LEU A 742 -26.41 -16.05 -49.45
C LEU A 742 -27.04 -16.25 -50.86
N GLU A 743 -28.34 -16.59 -50.97
CA GLU A 743 -29.03 -16.81 -52.25
C GLU A 743 -28.78 -15.68 -53.29
N GLU A 744 -28.70 -14.41 -52.88
CA GLU A 744 -28.47 -13.28 -53.80
C GLU A 744 -27.06 -13.25 -54.46
N ILE A 745 -26.09 -14.02 -53.95
CA ILE A 745 -24.73 -14.10 -54.51
C ILE A 745 -24.31 -15.51 -54.98
N ASP A 746 -25.22 -16.49 -54.93
CA ASP A 746 -24.95 -17.87 -55.34
C ASP A 746 -24.57 -17.98 -56.82
N ALA A 747 -25.13 -17.10 -57.67
CA ALA A 747 -24.76 -16.97 -59.09
C ALA A 747 -23.29 -16.55 -59.35
N LEU A 748 -22.53 -16.13 -58.33
CA LEU A 748 -21.09 -15.88 -58.43
C LEU A 748 -20.23 -17.14 -58.16
N LEU A 749 -20.85 -18.24 -57.70
CA LEU A 749 -20.23 -19.56 -57.52
C LEU A 749 -20.53 -20.49 -58.71
N GLY A 750 -21.77 -20.41 -59.24
CA GLY A 750 -22.33 -21.31 -60.26
C GLY A 750 -23.34 -22.29 -59.66
N GLN A 751 -24.44 -22.55 -60.39
CA GLN A 751 -25.64 -23.29 -59.93
C GLN A 751 -25.61 -24.81 -60.21
#